data_AF-A0A0D5NP99-F1
#
_entry.id   AF-A0A0D5NP99-F1
#
_cell.length_a   1.000
_cell.length_b   1.000
_cell.length_c   1.000
_cell.angle_alpha   90.00
_cell.angle_beta   90.00
_cell.angle_gamma   90.00
#
_symmetry.space_group_name_H-M   'P 1'
#
loop_
_entity.id
_entity.type
_entity.pdbx_description
1 polymer ?
#
loop_
_entity_poly.entity_id
_entity_poly.type
_entity_poly.pdbx_seq_one_letter_code
_entity_poly.pdbx_strand_id
1 'polypeptide(L)'
;MNTESHIGNELYRIQIEGSQDTLWSYRLESSGETCAVSPPVFEIDGRICAAAISEIKETVMLELKNGSREYRLRGSFQEDERLQLEIVFRVAPGNPVMRFHYRLLAREAHRLTKQAGEDNIVYARISFGGYGRFREIRLADFDEFTHQYGLTENELGEAHFDNGKIFTGPLTVALGDRHAALLAYEHGSQSTDLYVGFQADASRQLTLLAVKGNYCDGDRIDTDQGYRTLWMQFAAVQGDAADLAEVYRAFALRHFSDNASSRSPYIFYNTWNFQERNRYWNKQTYLASMNLGHILSEIDVAYRMGIEVYVIDMGWFIKSGDWDISLERFPDGLDLVKEKLDGYGMKLGLWFDPKAVALSSRLYRTFEHCIVSWDGVREAPHPIWETEESVRMCLVSPFGMAFADKLIELAKRLGVVYFKWDAISQYGCNDPGHDHGDGNATAEERGHRFAFQLPLKLVEIAKKVSEAIPEAIIDFDVTEGYRCVGLSFLEAGKYFLINNGPYYPNFDLPRTDPGEFYNYNVFFQPGPARSMLCRSAYAYDKWIPSVLFLVHYFPDDFAPNQNISVASLILGHNGIWGDLLGVSEKGVERIGRLLGLYKQVREDITASYPVTGGGAGRTPETYEKINAENGRGVAVLFASSFGQPFDRPRPVKITYVTSNPVDKKIWHPSNVEVRFDSKGRAVIEASFTDADAAIVFFGVDDAL
;
A
#
# COMPACT_ATOMS: atom_id res chain seq x y z
N MET A 1 -10.77 42.78 -1.07
CA MET A 1 -9.43 42.99 -0.48
C MET A 1 -8.58 41.80 -0.89
N ASN A 2 -7.40 42.06 -1.47
CA ASN A 2 -6.42 41.07 -1.89
C ASN A 2 -6.02 40.16 -0.72
N THR A 3 -6.40 38.89 -0.77
CA THR A 3 -5.63 37.83 -0.11
C THR A 3 -4.64 37.31 -1.16
N GLU A 4 -3.47 37.95 -1.27
CA GLU A 4 -2.29 37.25 -1.79
C GLU A 4 -1.85 36.23 -0.72
N SER A 5 -2.69 35.21 -0.48
CA SER A 5 -2.24 34.03 0.24
C SER A 5 -1.35 33.26 -0.73
N HIS A 6 -0.04 33.29 -0.49
CA HIS A 6 0.92 32.50 -1.23
C HIS A 6 0.74 31.02 -0.87
N ILE A 7 -0.16 30.32 -1.57
CA ILE A 7 -0.33 28.87 -1.42
C ILE A 7 0.55 28.19 -2.45
N GLY A 8 1.47 27.34 -2.00
CA GLY A 8 2.47 26.69 -2.84
C GLY A 8 3.82 26.58 -2.15
N ASN A 9 4.84 26.25 -2.93
CA ASN A 9 6.23 26.14 -2.50
C ASN A 9 7.18 26.78 -3.55
N GLU A 10 8.48 26.54 -3.44
CA GLU A 10 9.47 27.06 -4.37
C GLU A 10 9.36 26.51 -5.81
N LEU A 11 8.63 25.42 -6.02
CA LEU A 11 8.45 24.78 -7.32
C LEU A 11 7.17 25.22 -8.03
N TYR A 12 6.11 25.54 -7.28
CA TYR A 12 4.82 25.93 -7.83
C TYR A 12 4.03 26.85 -6.92
N ARG A 13 3.06 27.56 -7.51
CA ARG A 13 2.04 28.30 -6.77
C ARG A 13 0.63 27.93 -7.22
N ILE A 14 -0.31 28.07 -6.30
CA ILE A 14 -1.74 27.89 -6.54
C ILE A 14 -2.38 29.28 -6.58
N GLN A 15 -3.16 29.54 -7.62
CA GLN A 15 -3.95 30.76 -7.73
C GLN A 15 -5.42 30.40 -7.63
N ILE A 16 -6.16 31.10 -6.77
CA ILE A 16 -7.59 30.86 -6.54
C ILE A 16 -8.38 31.89 -7.36
N GLU A 17 -9.28 31.39 -8.21
CA GLU A 17 -10.08 32.21 -9.12
C GLU A 17 -11.56 32.20 -8.74
N GLY A 18 -12.09 31.04 -8.30
CA GLY A 18 -13.47 30.90 -7.84
C GLY A 18 -14.53 30.96 -8.94
N SER A 19 -14.14 31.04 -10.22
CA SER A 19 -15.06 31.21 -11.36
C SER A 19 -15.75 29.90 -11.78
N GLN A 20 -16.70 30.01 -12.71
CA GLN A 20 -17.43 28.85 -13.28
C GLN A 20 -16.53 27.92 -14.10
N ASP A 21 -15.54 28.49 -14.80
CA ASP A 21 -14.63 27.72 -15.65
C ASP A 21 -13.39 27.24 -14.88
N THR A 22 -12.88 28.09 -13.98
CA THR A 22 -11.67 27.84 -13.19
C THR A 22 -11.92 28.15 -11.72
N LEU A 23 -11.83 27.13 -10.86
CA LEU A 23 -11.88 27.28 -9.42
C LEU A 23 -10.51 27.74 -8.89
N TRP A 24 -9.46 27.05 -9.33
CA TRP A 24 -8.07 27.36 -9.00
C TRP A 24 -7.14 26.84 -10.10
N SER A 25 -5.91 27.35 -10.14
CA SER A 25 -4.90 26.94 -11.10
C SER A 25 -3.56 26.64 -10.41
N TYR A 26 -2.88 25.59 -10.90
CA TYR A 26 -1.52 25.22 -10.51
C TYR A 26 -0.55 25.84 -11.51
N ARG A 27 0.40 26.63 -11.06
CA ARG A 27 1.43 27.24 -11.91
C ARG A 27 2.82 26.79 -11.49
N LEU A 28 3.53 26.14 -12.41
CA LEU A 28 4.92 25.73 -12.23
C LEU A 28 5.84 26.96 -12.32
N GLU A 29 6.71 27.15 -11.33
CA GLU A 29 7.58 28.34 -11.27
C GLU A 29 8.74 28.25 -12.27
N SER A 30 9.22 27.05 -12.62
CA SER A 30 10.35 26.88 -13.55
C SER A 30 10.03 27.23 -15.00
N SER A 31 8.79 26.97 -15.44
CA SER A 31 8.36 27.19 -16.84
C SER A 31 7.27 28.25 -16.99
N GLY A 32 6.56 28.58 -15.92
CA GLY A 32 5.35 29.41 -15.95
C GLY A 32 4.11 28.69 -16.49
N GLU A 33 4.22 27.40 -16.83
CA GLU A 33 3.09 26.59 -17.26
C GLU A 33 2.00 26.56 -16.20
N THR A 34 0.75 26.66 -16.62
CA THR A 34 -0.40 26.76 -15.73
C THR A 34 -1.47 25.74 -16.14
N CYS A 35 -1.95 24.96 -15.17
CA CYS A 35 -3.07 24.04 -15.33
C CYS A 35 -4.24 24.51 -14.50
N ALA A 36 -5.34 24.86 -15.16
CA ALA A 36 -6.58 25.27 -14.52
C ALA A 36 -7.45 24.06 -14.15
N VAL A 37 -8.07 24.12 -12.97
CA VAL A 37 -8.99 23.10 -12.46
C VAL A 37 -10.37 23.70 -12.31
N SER A 38 -11.37 23.08 -12.94
CA SER A 38 -12.75 23.54 -12.83
C SER A 38 -13.32 23.30 -11.43
N PRO A 39 -14.38 24.01 -11.04
CA PRO A 39 -15.13 23.66 -9.84
C PRO A 39 -15.64 22.21 -9.88
N PRO A 40 -15.72 21.51 -8.72
CA PRO A 40 -16.45 20.27 -8.64
C PRO A 40 -17.94 20.51 -8.90
N VAL A 41 -18.61 19.49 -9.44
CA VAL A 41 -20.04 19.54 -9.74
C VAL A 41 -20.76 18.49 -8.91
N PHE A 42 -21.89 18.86 -8.33
CA PHE A 42 -22.74 17.99 -7.53
C PHE A 42 -24.18 18.07 -8.02
N GLU A 43 -24.94 16.98 -7.88
CA GLU A 43 -26.39 17.02 -8.01
C GLU A 43 -27.01 17.23 -6.62
N ILE A 44 -27.63 18.40 -6.41
CA ILE A 44 -28.20 18.84 -5.13
C ILE A 44 -29.66 19.21 -5.33
N ASP A 45 -30.56 18.61 -4.55
CA ASP A 45 -32.01 18.79 -4.64
C ASP A 45 -32.55 18.67 -6.08
N GLY A 46 -31.98 17.75 -6.86
CA GLY A 46 -32.36 17.52 -8.25
C GLY A 46 -31.81 18.54 -9.25
N ARG A 47 -30.81 19.34 -8.88
CA ARG A 47 -30.17 20.33 -9.75
C ARG A 47 -28.67 20.08 -9.83
N ILE A 48 -28.11 20.26 -11.02
CA ILE A 48 -26.66 20.22 -11.23
C ILE A 48 -26.07 21.56 -10.79
N CYS A 49 -25.22 21.52 -9.78
CA CYS A 49 -24.62 22.69 -9.15
C CYS A 49 -23.10 22.63 -9.29
N ALA A 50 -22.53 23.53 -10.08
CA ALA A 50 -21.09 23.77 -10.09
C ALA A 50 -20.69 24.58 -8.86
N ALA A 51 -19.67 24.13 -8.14
CA ALA A 51 -19.21 24.77 -6.91
C ALA A 51 -18.29 25.97 -7.17
N ALA A 52 -18.66 26.84 -8.11
CA ALA A 52 -18.02 28.13 -8.30
C ALA A 52 -18.28 28.99 -7.05
N ILE A 53 -17.24 29.61 -6.49
CA ILE A 53 -17.34 30.28 -5.19
C ILE A 53 -16.94 31.75 -5.22
N SER A 54 -17.53 32.53 -4.34
CA SER A 54 -17.17 33.92 -4.05
C SER A 54 -16.87 34.09 -2.55
N GLU A 55 -16.41 35.30 -2.16
CA GLU A 55 -16.11 35.66 -0.77
C GLU A 55 -15.11 34.71 -0.07
N ILE A 56 -14.11 34.25 -0.81
CA ILE A 56 -13.15 33.25 -0.36
C ILE A 56 -12.35 33.78 0.83
N LYS A 57 -12.37 33.04 1.94
CA LYS A 57 -11.60 33.34 3.15
C LYS A 57 -10.66 32.19 3.45
N GLU A 58 -9.40 32.51 3.71
CA GLU A 58 -8.47 31.58 4.34
C GLU A 58 -8.85 31.41 5.80
N THR A 59 -9.06 30.16 6.21
CA THR A 59 -9.59 29.85 7.55
C THR A 59 -8.49 29.35 8.48
N VAL A 60 -7.56 28.53 8.00
CA VAL A 60 -6.48 27.95 8.82
C VAL A 60 -5.30 27.52 7.92
N MET A 61 -4.08 27.72 8.43
CA MET A 61 -2.87 27.03 7.97
C MET A 61 -2.35 26.12 9.11
N LEU A 62 -2.11 24.85 8.82
CA LEU A 62 -1.57 23.86 9.77
C LEU A 62 -0.26 23.27 9.25
N GLU A 63 0.74 23.13 10.12
CA GLU A 63 1.96 22.38 9.83
C GLU A 63 1.80 20.92 10.27
N LEU A 64 2.03 19.99 9.34
CA LEU A 64 1.90 18.55 9.57
C LEU A 64 3.24 17.94 10.02
N LYS A 65 3.17 16.74 10.62
CA LYS A 65 4.37 16.06 11.18
C LYS A 65 5.44 15.76 10.13
N ASN A 66 5.05 15.61 8.86
CA ASN A 66 5.95 15.37 7.75
C ASN A 66 6.49 16.65 7.09
N GLY A 67 6.28 17.82 7.71
CA GLY A 67 6.72 19.13 7.22
C GLY A 67 5.82 19.76 6.16
N SER A 68 4.77 19.07 5.71
CA SER A 68 3.80 19.64 4.77
C SER A 68 2.92 20.70 5.45
N ARG A 69 2.41 21.65 4.67
CA ARG A 69 1.44 22.66 5.13
C ARG A 69 0.06 22.38 4.57
N GLU A 70 -0.94 22.36 5.45
CA GLU A 70 -2.35 22.27 5.08
C GLU A 70 -2.99 23.66 5.09
N TYR A 71 -3.63 24.05 3.99
CA TYR A 71 -4.34 25.31 3.84
C TYR A 71 -5.83 25.01 3.66
N ARG A 72 -6.68 25.78 4.36
CA ARG A 72 -8.14 25.67 4.25
C ARG A 72 -8.73 26.99 3.77
N LEU A 73 -9.48 26.92 2.68
CA LEU A 73 -10.17 28.05 2.07
C LEU A 73 -11.67 27.76 2.07
N ARG A 74 -12.51 28.74 2.39
CA ARG A 74 -13.97 28.58 2.35
C ARG A 74 -14.62 29.72 1.58
N GLY A 75 -15.54 29.39 0.69
CA GLY A 75 -16.36 30.34 -0.05
C GLY A 75 -17.82 29.87 -0.18
N SER A 76 -18.71 30.80 -0.49
CA SER A 76 -20.12 30.49 -0.78
C SER A 76 -20.30 30.27 -2.27
N PHE A 77 -21.22 29.38 -2.66
CA PHE A 77 -21.52 29.14 -4.07
C PHE A 77 -22.08 30.42 -4.70
N GLN A 78 -21.69 30.73 -5.93
CA GLN A 78 -22.16 31.93 -6.64
C GLN A 78 -23.65 31.85 -6.99
N GLU A 79 -24.16 30.65 -7.24
CA GLU A 79 -25.56 30.42 -7.65
C GLU A 79 -26.51 30.20 -6.46
N ASP A 80 -25.98 29.83 -5.29
CA ASP A 80 -26.75 29.61 -4.07
C ASP A 80 -25.90 29.86 -2.81
N GLU A 81 -26.01 31.05 -2.22
CA GLU A 81 -25.18 31.46 -1.07
C GLU A 81 -25.37 30.58 0.20
N ARG A 82 -26.42 29.76 0.23
CA ARG A 82 -26.67 28.77 1.29
C ARG A 82 -25.70 27.60 1.21
N LEU A 83 -25.20 27.28 0.02
CA LEU A 83 -24.20 26.25 -0.21
C LEU A 83 -22.79 26.84 -0.10
N GLN A 84 -21.86 26.05 0.42
CA GLN A 84 -20.47 26.46 0.63
C GLN A 84 -19.50 25.36 0.24
N LEU A 85 -18.38 25.76 -0.35
CA LEU A 85 -17.25 24.89 -0.62
C LEU A 85 -16.11 25.25 0.33
N GLU A 86 -15.59 24.26 1.03
CA GLU A 86 -14.26 24.33 1.64
C GLU A 86 -13.28 23.56 0.75
N ILE A 87 -12.17 24.21 0.39
CA ILE A 87 -11.05 23.62 -0.34
C ILE A 87 -9.92 23.41 0.65
N VAL A 88 -9.39 22.20 0.70
CA VAL A 88 -8.24 21.85 1.52
C VAL A 88 -7.08 21.49 0.61
N PHE A 89 -5.96 22.18 0.74
CA PHE A 89 -4.71 21.88 0.04
C PHE A 89 -3.66 21.38 1.04
N ARG A 90 -2.85 20.39 0.65
CA ARG A 90 -1.62 20.02 1.34
C ARG A 90 -0.44 20.19 0.39
N VAL A 91 0.52 20.99 0.82
CA VAL A 91 1.72 21.37 0.08
C VAL A 91 2.93 20.75 0.77
N ALA A 92 3.64 19.87 0.07
CA ALA A 92 4.89 19.29 0.55
C ALA A 92 6.07 20.25 0.29
N PRO A 93 7.06 20.35 1.20
CA PRO A 93 8.28 21.11 0.94
C PRO A 93 9.17 20.37 -0.07
N GLY A 94 9.83 21.07 -1.00
CA GLY A 94 10.81 20.42 -1.88
C GLY A 94 10.23 19.50 -2.95
N ASN A 95 8.90 19.45 -3.11
CA ASN A 95 8.26 18.45 -3.96
C ASN A 95 7.07 19.07 -4.75
N PRO A 96 6.93 18.76 -6.05
CA PRO A 96 5.89 19.38 -6.89
C PRO A 96 4.50 18.78 -6.69
N VAL A 97 4.37 17.65 -5.97
CA VAL A 97 3.08 17.01 -5.72
C VAL A 97 2.30 17.75 -4.65
N MET A 98 1.07 18.13 -5.01
CA MET A 98 0.08 18.72 -4.14
C MET A 98 -1.06 17.73 -3.90
N ARG A 99 -1.56 17.63 -2.67
CA ARG A 99 -2.84 16.94 -2.40
C ARG A 99 -3.95 17.98 -2.19
N PHE A 100 -5.17 17.66 -2.60
CA PHE A 100 -6.33 18.49 -2.32
C PHE A 100 -7.61 17.67 -2.19
N HIS A 101 -8.58 18.18 -1.44
CA HIS A 101 -9.95 17.68 -1.46
C HIS A 101 -10.93 18.84 -1.23
N TYR A 102 -12.22 18.56 -1.44
CA TYR A 102 -13.29 19.49 -1.18
C TYR A 102 -14.19 18.99 -0.05
N ARG A 103 -14.84 19.94 0.63
CA ARG A 103 -15.95 19.68 1.54
C ARG A 103 -17.13 20.57 1.15
N LEU A 104 -18.21 19.95 0.72
CA LEU A 104 -19.48 20.59 0.46
C LEU A 104 -20.25 20.71 1.77
N LEU A 105 -20.72 21.92 2.06
CA LEU A 105 -21.45 22.29 3.27
C LEU A 105 -22.68 23.09 2.87
N ALA A 106 -23.69 23.10 3.74
CA ALA A 106 -24.88 23.91 3.51
C ALA A 106 -25.36 24.57 4.80
N ARG A 107 -25.72 25.86 4.75
CA ARG A 107 -26.25 26.64 5.89
C ARG A 107 -27.67 26.22 6.28
N GLU A 108 -28.37 25.61 5.34
CA GLU A 108 -29.68 25.00 5.50
C GLU A 108 -29.58 23.53 5.08
N ALA A 109 -30.58 22.71 5.41
CA ALA A 109 -30.56 21.30 5.03
C ALA A 109 -30.86 21.15 3.53
N HIS A 110 -29.92 20.53 2.82
CA HIS A 110 -30.04 20.13 1.41
C HIS A 110 -29.82 18.61 1.27
N ARG A 111 -30.03 18.07 0.07
CA ARG A 111 -29.77 16.66 -0.23
C ARG A 111 -28.92 16.49 -1.47
N LEU A 112 -27.97 15.54 -1.43
CA LEU A 112 -27.44 14.96 -2.65
C LEU A 112 -28.51 14.10 -3.30
N THR A 113 -28.64 14.19 -4.62
CA THR A 113 -29.67 13.43 -5.35
C THR A 113 -29.10 12.64 -6.53
N LYS A 114 -29.86 11.65 -7.00
CA LYS A 114 -29.58 10.84 -8.19
C LYS A 114 -30.81 10.76 -9.09
N GLN A 115 -31.17 11.83 -9.78
CA GLN A 115 -32.35 11.84 -10.66
C GLN A 115 -32.28 10.77 -11.76
N ALA A 116 -31.08 10.47 -12.26
CA ALA A 116 -30.84 9.42 -13.25
C ALA A 116 -30.64 8.03 -12.63
N GLY A 117 -30.63 7.90 -11.29
CA GLY A 117 -30.34 6.66 -10.57
C GLY A 117 -28.85 6.33 -10.42
N GLU A 118 -27.96 7.21 -10.85
CA GLU A 118 -26.50 7.02 -10.83
C GLU A 118 -25.80 8.15 -10.06
N ASP A 119 -24.58 7.90 -9.57
CA ASP A 119 -23.77 8.93 -8.92
C ASP A 119 -23.45 10.05 -9.92
N ASN A 120 -23.71 11.30 -9.54
CA ASN A 120 -23.57 12.45 -10.44
C ASN A 120 -22.66 13.52 -9.83
N ILE A 121 -21.41 13.11 -9.54
CA ILE A 121 -20.36 13.99 -9.03
C ILE A 121 -19.24 14.08 -10.05
N VAL A 122 -18.84 15.30 -10.38
CA VAL A 122 -17.57 15.58 -11.05
C VAL A 122 -16.61 16.15 -10.03
N TYR A 123 -15.53 15.42 -9.75
CA TYR A 123 -14.54 15.83 -8.77
C TYR A 123 -13.66 16.97 -9.27
N ALA A 124 -13.22 16.89 -10.53
CA ALA A 124 -12.38 17.90 -11.16
C ALA A 124 -12.41 17.74 -12.68
N ARG A 125 -12.24 18.85 -13.41
CA ARG A 125 -11.86 18.85 -14.82
C ARG A 125 -10.57 19.62 -15.00
N ILE A 126 -9.65 19.07 -15.80
CA ILE A 126 -8.37 19.69 -16.13
C ILE A 126 -8.17 19.63 -17.63
N SER A 127 -7.87 20.77 -18.25
CA SER A 127 -7.45 20.80 -19.64
C SER A 127 -5.94 20.63 -19.73
N PHE A 128 -5.51 19.63 -20.50
CA PHE A 128 -4.11 19.39 -20.80
C PHE A 128 -3.78 19.81 -22.24
N GLY A 129 -4.29 20.96 -22.71
CA GLY A 129 -4.20 21.39 -24.11
C GLY A 129 -2.78 21.47 -24.72
N GLY A 130 -1.71 21.43 -23.91
CA GLY A 130 -0.31 21.33 -24.33
C GLY A 130 0.29 19.92 -24.32
N TYR A 131 -0.46 18.91 -23.89
CA TYR A 131 -0.01 17.52 -23.74
C TYR A 131 -0.63 16.65 -24.83
N GLY A 132 0.21 15.89 -25.53
CA GLY A 132 -0.20 15.11 -26.70
C GLY A 132 -0.36 13.62 -26.44
N ARG A 133 0.16 13.11 -25.31
CA ARG A 133 0.11 11.68 -24.96
C ARG A 133 -0.34 11.51 -23.52
N PHE A 134 -1.03 10.41 -23.25
CA PHE A 134 -1.55 10.12 -21.93
C PHE A 134 -1.31 8.68 -21.57
N ARG A 135 -1.06 8.43 -20.29
CA ARG A 135 -0.82 7.11 -19.76
C ARG A 135 -1.63 6.90 -18.49
N GLU A 136 -2.35 5.80 -18.44
CA GLU A 136 -3.04 5.31 -17.26
C GLU A 136 -2.11 4.40 -16.47
N ILE A 137 -2.02 4.62 -15.15
CA ILE A 137 -1.30 3.73 -14.22
C ILE A 137 -2.34 3.06 -13.31
N ARG A 138 -2.46 1.74 -13.39
CA ARG A 138 -3.36 0.94 -12.55
C ARG A 138 -2.59 0.26 -11.45
N LEU A 139 -3.21 0.16 -10.26
CA LEU A 139 -2.58 -0.40 -9.06
C LEU A 139 -3.29 -1.65 -8.52
N ALA A 140 -4.53 -1.90 -8.95
CA ALA A 140 -5.50 -2.71 -8.22
C ALA A 140 -6.07 -3.89 -9.02
N ASP A 141 -5.51 -4.20 -10.19
CA ASP A 141 -5.90 -5.40 -10.93
C ASP A 141 -5.24 -6.62 -10.26
N PHE A 142 -6.06 -7.59 -9.84
CA PHE A 142 -5.58 -8.82 -9.24
C PHE A 142 -5.21 -9.82 -10.34
N ASP A 143 -3.98 -10.31 -10.33
CA ASP A 143 -3.50 -11.33 -11.24
C ASP A 143 -3.68 -12.71 -10.59
N GLU A 144 -4.66 -13.49 -11.07
CA GLU A 144 -4.92 -14.84 -10.58
C GLU A 144 -3.74 -15.81 -10.81
N PHE A 145 -2.94 -15.57 -11.86
CA PHE A 145 -1.81 -16.44 -12.19
C PHE A 145 -0.67 -16.27 -11.19
N THR A 146 -0.39 -15.03 -10.78
CA THR A 146 0.63 -14.75 -9.76
C THR A 146 0.07 -14.57 -8.34
N HIS A 147 -1.25 -14.54 -8.19
CA HIS A 147 -2.01 -14.42 -6.94
C HIS A 147 -1.56 -13.22 -6.10
N GLN A 148 -1.58 -12.06 -6.75
CA GLN A 148 -1.22 -10.78 -6.15
C GLN A 148 -1.81 -9.65 -6.98
N TYR A 149 -1.87 -8.46 -6.39
CA TYR A 149 -2.10 -7.23 -7.13
C TYR A 149 -0.83 -6.76 -7.85
N GLY A 150 -1.00 -6.16 -9.03
CA GLY A 150 0.11 -5.65 -9.84
C GLY A 150 -0.10 -4.22 -10.34
N LEU A 151 1.01 -3.52 -10.59
CA LEU A 151 1.01 -2.24 -11.30
C LEU A 151 1.07 -2.48 -12.81
N THR A 152 0.19 -1.81 -13.56
CA THR A 152 0.26 -1.77 -15.04
C THR A 152 0.25 -0.35 -15.57
N GLU A 153 0.96 -0.13 -16.66
CA GLU A 153 1.02 1.15 -17.38
C GLU A 153 0.44 0.97 -18.78
N ASN A 154 -0.59 1.75 -19.12
CA ASN A 154 -1.28 1.66 -20.39
C ASN A 154 -1.27 3.02 -21.11
N GLU A 155 -0.75 3.05 -22.34
CA GLU A 155 -0.87 4.23 -23.19
C GLU A 155 -2.33 4.41 -23.64
N LEU A 156 -2.86 5.62 -23.51
CA LEU A 156 -4.21 5.96 -23.93
C LEU A 156 -4.17 6.46 -25.38
N GLY A 157 -4.64 5.62 -26.31
CA GLY A 157 -4.79 6.00 -27.72
C GLY A 157 -6.05 6.82 -28.02
N GLU A 158 -6.13 7.39 -29.23
CA GLU A 158 -7.22 8.26 -29.71
C GLU A 158 -8.63 7.72 -29.42
N ALA A 159 -8.83 6.40 -29.55
CA ALA A 159 -10.13 5.78 -29.30
C ALA A 159 -10.68 6.05 -27.88
N HIS A 160 -9.83 6.26 -26.87
CA HIS A 160 -10.28 6.65 -25.53
C HIS A 160 -10.89 8.05 -25.52
N PHE A 161 -10.28 8.99 -26.26
CA PHE A 161 -10.69 10.38 -26.36
C PHE A 161 -11.91 10.55 -27.27
N ASP A 162 -11.94 9.85 -28.40
CA ASP A 162 -13.03 9.93 -29.39
C ASP A 162 -14.36 9.39 -28.86
N ASN A 163 -14.31 8.45 -27.90
CA ASN A 163 -15.49 7.75 -27.40
C ASN A 163 -15.81 8.07 -25.93
N GLY A 164 -15.07 8.97 -25.28
CA GLY A 164 -15.30 9.31 -23.87
C GLY A 164 -15.23 8.11 -22.93
N LYS A 165 -14.29 7.18 -23.17
CA LYS A 165 -14.21 5.95 -22.38
C LYS A 165 -13.71 6.27 -20.97
N ILE A 166 -14.41 5.76 -19.95
CA ILE A 166 -13.97 5.83 -18.56
C ILE A 166 -12.88 4.77 -18.31
N PHE A 167 -11.80 5.17 -17.66
CA PHE A 167 -10.70 4.29 -17.27
C PHE A 167 -10.36 4.43 -15.78
N THR A 168 -9.67 3.43 -15.23
CA THR A 168 -9.74 3.09 -13.80
C THR A 168 -8.48 3.41 -13.02
N GLY A 169 -7.34 3.59 -13.69
CA GLY A 169 -6.07 3.85 -13.05
C GLY A 169 -6.14 5.05 -12.12
N PRO A 170 -5.80 4.90 -10.82
CA PRO A 170 -5.87 6.01 -9.88
C PRO A 170 -4.87 7.12 -10.18
N LEU A 171 -3.94 6.91 -11.11
CA LEU A 171 -3.05 7.93 -11.65
C LEU A 171 -3.19 8.01 -13.16
N THR A 172 -3.30 9.24 -13.66
CA THR A 172 -3.21 9.56 -15.09
C THR A 172 -2.07 10.53 -15.32
N VAL A 173 -1.16 10.16 -16.21
CA VAL A 173 -0.04 10.99 -16.63
C VAL A 173 -0.34 11.60 -17.99
N ALA A 174 -0.23 12.92 -18.10
CA ALA A 174 -0.22 13.65 -19.35
C ALA A 174 1.22 13.99 -19.73
N LEU A 175 1.61 13.79 -20.99
CA LEU A 175 2.96 14.01 -21.51
C LEU A 175 2.95 15.02 -22.68
N GLY A 176 3.67 16.12 -22.50
CA GLY A 176 3.99 17.10 -23.52
C GLY A 176 5.41 16.90 -24.06
N ASP A 177 5.92 17.90 -24.79
CA ASP A 177 7.27 17.85 -25.37
C ASP A 177 8.39 18.04 -24.33
N ARG A 178 8.12 18.83 -23.28
CA ARG A 178 9.10 19.21 -22.24
C ARG A 178 8.52 19.19 -20.83
N HIS A 179 7.29 18.72 -20.69
CA HIS A 179 6.58 18.72 -19.41
C HIS A 179 5.78 17.44 -19.27
N ALA A 180 5.65 16.99 -18.04
CA ALA A 180 4.80 15.88 -17.65
C ALA A 180 3.94 16.32 -16.47
N ALA A 181 2.66 15.97 -16.48
CA ALA A 181 1.73 16.27 -15.42
C ALA A 181 0.95 15.04 -14.99
N LEU A 182 0.49 15.04 -13.75
CA LEU A 182 -0.23 13.95 -13.10
C LEU A 182 -1.54 14.48 -12.52
N LEU A 183 -2.62 13.74 -12.73
CA LEU A 183 -3.81 13.81 -11.88
C LEU A 183 -4.06 12.43 -11.27
N ALA A 184 -4.25 12.38 -9.95
CA ALA A 184 -4.53 11.13 -9.24
C ALA A 184 -5.68 11.28 -8.23
N TYR A 185 -6.29 10.16 -7.84
CA TYR A 185 -7.32 10.10 -6.80
C TYR A 185 -7.01 9.02 -5.77
N GLU A 186 -7.29 9.31 -4.49
CA GLU A 186 -6.98 8.44 -3.37
C GLU A 186 -8.11 7.46 -3.08
N HIS A 187 -8.22 6.47 -3.96
CA HIS A 187 -9.08 5.28 -3.83
C HIS A 187 -8.50 4.17 -4.72
N GLY A 188 -9.24 3.09 -4.93
CA GLY A 188 -8.86 1.97 -5.79
C GLY A 188 -10.06 1.43 -6.57
N SER A 189 -10.14 1.75 -7.87
CA SER A 189 -11.02 1.08 -8.82
C SER A 189 -10.28 -0.05 -9.52
N GLN A 190 -10.99 -1.13 -9.82
CA GLN A 190 -10.49 -2.24 -10.64
C GLN A 190 -11.06 -2.12 -12.05
N SER A 191 -10.39 -2.68 -13.05
CA SER A 191 -10.88 -2.66 -14.44
C SER A 191 -12.27 -3.30 -14.62
N THR A 192 -12.64 -4.21 -13.71
CA THR A 192 -13.95 -4.89 -13.67
C THR A 192 -14.93 -4.32 -12.66
N ASP A 193 -14.49 -3.42 -11.77
CA ASP A 193 -15.34 -2.81 -10.75
C ASP A 193 -14.92 -1.35 -10.45
N LEU A 194 -15.68 -0.40 -10.99
CA LEU A 194 -15.36 1.03 -10.97
C LEU A 194 -16.18 1.77 -9.92
N TYR A 195 -15.50 2.53 -9.08
CA TYR A 195 -16.12 3.48 -8.13
C TYR A 195 -15.93 4.93 -8.55
N VAL A 196 -14.75 5.21 -9.09
CA VAL A 196 -14.27 6.50 -9.57
C VAL A 196 -13.43 6.23 -10.80
N GLY A 197 -13.53 7.11 -11.79
CA GLY A 197 -12.79 6.95 -13.03
C GLY A 197 -12.49 8.26 -13.73
N PHE A 198 -11.51 8.20 -14.61
CA PHE A 198 -11.18 9.30 -15.50
C PHE A 198 -11.88 9.12 -16.83
N GLN A 199 -12.45 10.20 -17.35
CA GLN A 199 -12.97 10.30 -18.70
C GLN A 199 -12.18 11.37 -19.44
N ALA A 200 -11.68 11.04 -20.63
CA ALA A 200 -11.05 12.01 -21.51
C ALA A 200 -11.95 12.29 -22.73
N ASP A 201 -11.92 13.52 -23.23
CA ASP A 201 -12.69 13.92 -24.43
C ASP A 201 -11.78 14.34 -25.59
N ALA A 202 -12.38 14.54 -26.77
CA ALA A 202 -11.66 14.95 -27.98
C ALA A 202 -10.90 16.30 -27.84
N SER A 203 -11.22 17.12 -26.82
CA SER A 203 -10.51 18.36 -26.52
C SER A 203 -9.28 18.17 -25.62
N ARG A 204 -8.95 16.92 -25.28
CA ARG A 204 -7.90 16.54 -24.31
C ARG A 204 -8.17 17.08 -22.91
N GLN A 205 -9.44 17.33 -22.58
CA GLN A 205 -9.86 17.55 -21.20
C GLN A 205 -9.95 16.21 -20.49
N LEU A 206 -9.43 16.14 -19.28
CA LEU A 206 -9.55 15.01 -18.37
C LEU A 206 -10.56 15.37 -17.28
N THR A 207 -11.57 14.53 -17.11
CA THR A 207 -12.63 14.67 -16.11
C THR A 207 -12.56 13.50 -15.13
N LEU A 208 -12.47 13.80 -13.83
CA LEU A 208 -12.55 12.80 -12.77
C LEU A 208 -14.00 12.71 -12.28
N LEU A 209 -14.60 11.53 -12.41
CA LEU A 209 -16.03 11.29 -12.18
C LEU A 209 -16.26 10.26 -11.08
N ALA A 210 -17.31 10.46 -10.30
CA ALA A 210 -17.93 9.39 -9.54
C ALA A 210 -18.62 8.40 -10.50
N VAL A 211 -18.57 7.11 -10.17
CA VAL A 211 -19.24 6.04 -10.92
C VAL A 211 -20.29 5.37 -10.04
N LYS A 212 -19.89 4.89 -8.85
CA LYS A 212 -20.83 4.30 -7.88
C LYS A 212 -20.33 4.37 -6.44
N GLY A 213 -21.25 4.33 -5.48
CA GLY A 213 -20.96 4.21 -4.05
C GLY A 213 -20.44 5.50 -3.39
N ASN A 214 -20.36 6.61 -4.12
CA ASN A 214 -19.82 7.87 -3.63
C ASN A 214 -20.79 8.61 -2.71
N TYR A 215 -22.09 8.32 -2.76
CA TYR A 215 -23.15 8.77 -1.85
C TYR A 215 -24.42 7.92 -2.05
N CYS A 216 -25.41 8.02 -1.16
CA CYS A 216 -26.75 7.48 -1.35
C CYS A 216 -27.72 8.57 -1.81
N ASP A 217 -28.70 8.24 -2.66
CA ASP A 217 -29.74 9.20 -3.03
C ASP A 217 -30.47 9.74 -1.79
N GLY A 218 -30.59 11.06 -1.70
CA GLY A 218 -31.20 11.75 -0.57
C GLY A 218 -30.27 12.02 0.62
N ASP A 219 -28.98 11.66 0.53
CA ASP A 219 -27.97 11.95 1.57
C ASP A 219 -28.04 13.44 1.98
N ARG A 220 -28.23 13.69 3.27
CA ARG A 220 -28.39 15.03 3.81
C ARG A 220 -27.04 15.76 3.85
N ILE A 221 -27.06 17.04 3.45
CA ILE A 221 -25.96 17.98 3.64
C ILE A 221 -26.44 19.16 4.46
N ASP A 222 -25.68 19.52 5.50
CA ASP A 222 -25.82 20.77 6.25
C ASP A 222 -24.46 21.23 6.80
N THR A 223 -24.45 22.11 7.81
CA THR A 223 -23.23 22.66 8.40
C THR A 223 -22.47 21.66 9.27
N ASP A 224 -23.18 20.69 9.86
CA ASP A 224 -22.62 19.67 10.75
C ASP A 224 -22.29 18.39 9.97
N GLN A 225 -23.13 18.04 8.99
CA GLN A 225 -23.00 16.88 8.12
C GLN A 225 -22.71 17.35 6.69
N GLY A 226 -21.43 17.59 6.38
CA GLY A 226 -20.98 17.91 5.03
C GLY A 226 -20.66 16.67 4.18
N TYR A 227 -20.60 16.85 2.87
CA TYR A 227 -20.03 15.85 1.96
C TYR A 227 -18.55 16.13 1.73
N ARG A 228 -17.68 15.14 1.98
CA ARG A 228 -16.24 15.23 1.70
C ARG A 228 -15.91 14.42 0.46
N THR A 229 -15.22 15.02 -0.51
CA THR A 229 -14.71 14.29 -1.66
C THR A 229 -13.53 13.38 -1.26
N LEU A 230 -13.11 12.52 -2.16
CA LEU A 230 -11.80 11.88 -2.05
C LEU A 230 -10.69 12.94 -2.03
N TRP A 231 -9.55 12.57 -1.45
CA TRP A 231 -8.31 13.26 -1.76
C TRP A 231 -7.95 13.02 -3.22
N MET A 232 -7.45 14.06 -3.86
CA MET A 232 -6.87 14.05 -5.19
C MET A 232 -5.46 14.60 -5.11
N GLN A 233 -4.65 14.27 -6.10
CA GLN A 233 -3.27 14.74 -6.18
C GLN A 233 -3.00 15.31 -7.56
N PHE A 234 -2.27 16.42 -7.60
CA PHE A 234 -1.81 17.03 -8.84
C PHE A 234 -0.32 17.32 -8.75
N ALA A 235 0.39 17.10 -9.85
CA ALA A 235 1.80 17.44 -9.97
C ALA A 235 2.12 17.79 -11.42
N ALA A 236 3.09 18.67 -11.62
CA ALA A 236 3.70 18.90 -12.92
C ALA A 236 5.21 19.06 -12.76
N VAL A 237 5.96 18.61 -13.76
CA VAL A 237 7.42 18.77 -13.83
C VAL A 237 7.82 19.24 -15.21
N GLN A 238 8.91 19.99 -15.27
CA GLN A 238 9.65 20.21 -16.51
C GLN A 238 10.57 19.01 -16.73
N GLY A 239 10.19 18.12 -17.65
CA GLY A 239 10.80 16.81 -17.82
C GLY A 239 9.87 15.84 -18.52
N ASP A 240 10.15 14.56 -18.37
CA ASP A 240 9.37 13.46 -18.94
C ASP A 240 8.66 12.61 -17.87
N ALA A 241 8.11 11.47 -18.29
CA ALA A 241 7.39 10.55 -17.42
C ALA A 241 8.26 9.96 -16.30
N ALA A 242 9.56 9.80 -16.53
CA ALA A 242 10.49 9.27 -15.53
C ALA A 242 10.79 10.32 -14.45
N ASP A 243 11.02 11.57 -14.85
CA ASP A 243 11.18 12.69 -13.89
C ASP A 243 9.94 12.82 -12.99
N LEU A 244 8.74 12.72 -13.59
CA LEU A 244 7.48 12.76 -12.84
C LEU A 244 7.30 11.55 -11.90
N ALA A 245 7.65 10.35 -12.36
CA ALA A 245 7.59 9.14 -11.54
C ALA A 245 8.54 9.23 -10.35
N GLU A 246 9.75 9.74 -10.55
CA GLU A 246 10.75 9.92 -9.50
C GLU A 246 10.27 10.87 -8.39
N VAL A 247 9.77 12.06 -8.75
CA VAL A 247 9.26 13.02 -7.75
C VAL A 247 8.00 12.51 -7.05
N TYR A 248 7.13 11.77 -7.76
CA TYR A 248 5.93 11.17 -7.17
C TYR A 248 6.29 10.04 -6.20
N ARG A 249 7.25 9.20 -6.56
CA ARG A 249 7.80 8.15 -5.68
C ARG A 249 8.39 8.75 -4.41
N ALA A 250 9.17 9.83 -4.54
CA ALA A 250 9.73 10.55 -3.40
C ALA A 250 8.63 11.14 -2.49
N PHE A 251 7.56 11.69 -3.08
CA PHE A 251 6.38 12.15 -2.35
C PHE A 251 5.69 11.01 -1.59
N ALA A 252 5.46 9.86 -2.24
CA ALA A 252 4.86 8.68 -1.60
C ALA A 252 5.67 8.20 -0.38
N LEU A 253 7.00 8.26 -0.49
CA LEU A 253 7.92 7.91 0.60
C LEU A 253 7.88 8.92 1.75
N ARG A 254 7.93 10.23 1.47
CA ARG A 254 8.26 11.25 2.48
C ARG A 254 7.08 12.11 2.95
N HIS A 255 6.08 12.34 2.10
CA HIS A 255 5.08 13.39 2.30
C HIS A 255 3.63 12.91 2.17
N PHE A 256 3.41 11.70 1.68
CA PHE A 256 2.04 11.19 1.51
C PHE A 256 1.34 10.87 2.85
N SER A 257 2.11 10.48 3.87
CA SER A 257 1.59 10.20 5.21
C SER A 257 2.29 11.00 6.28
N ASP A 258 1.60 11.18 7.40
CA ASP A 258 2.17 11.65 8.66
C ASP A 258 2.75 10.50 9.52
N ASN A 259 2.48 9.24 9.16
CA ASN A 259 3.04 8.05 9.80
C ASN A 259 4.31 7.59 9.08
N ALA A 260 5.46 8.04 9.59
CA ALA A 260 6.78 7.67 9.07
C ALA A 260 7.17 6.20 9.39
N SER A 261 6.58 5.60 10.43
CA SER A 261 6.96 4.26 10.90
C SER A 261 6.67 3.19 9.83
N SER A 262 5.54 3.29 9.13
CA SER A 262 5.20 2.38 8.01
C SER A 262 6.10 2.53 6.76
N ARG A 263 6.98 3.54 6.72
CA ARG A 263 7.95 3.77 5.63
C ARG A 263 9.36 3.33 6.00
N SER A 264 9.58 2.96 7.25
CA SER A 264 10.89 2.55 7.72
C SER A 264 11.24 1.16 7.14
N PRO A 265 12.43 0.98 6.56
CA PRO A 265 12.86 -0.28 5.95
C PRO A 265 13.33 -1.32 6.98
N TYR A 266 12.48 -1.58 7.99
CA TYR A 266 12.70 -2.64 8.96
C TYR A 266 12.64 -4.00 8.30
N ILE A 267 13.32 -5.00 8.86
CA ILE A 267 13.18 -6.40 8.43
C ILE A 267 12.15 -7.10 9.31
N PHE A 268 11.14 -7.69 8.68
CA PHE A 268 10.00 -8.34 9.33
C PHE A 268 10.15 -9.86 9.31
N TYR A 269 9.73 -10.51 10.40
CA TYR A 269 9.46 -11.93 10.44
C TYR A 269 8.04 -12.22 10.88
N ASN A 270 7.37 -13.18 10.23
CA ASN A 270 6.02 -13.61 10.58
C ASN A 270 5.94 -15.15 10.77
N THR A 271 5.31 -15.58 11.87
CA THR A 271 5.23 -17.01 12.27
C THR A 271 4.30 -17.87 11.40
N TRP A 272 3.41 -17.26 10.59
CA TRP A 272 2.32 -17.96 9.89
C TRP A 272 2.79 -19.11 9.02
N ASN A 273 3.85 -18.90 8.21
CA ASN A 273 4.30 -19.95 7.31
C ASN A 273 4.80 -21.19 8.07
N PHE A 274 5.41 -21.03 9.25
CA PHE A 274 5.78 -22.18 10.07
C PHE A 274 4.54 -22.91 10.63
N GLN A 275 3.49 -22.18 10.99
CA GLN A 275 2.21 -22.77 11.41
C GLN A 275 1.56 -23.57 10.27
N GLU A 276 1.58 -23.05 9.04
CA GLU A 276 1.14 -23.79 7.86
C GLU A 276 2.00 -25.05 7.63
N ARG A 277 3.32 -24.96 7.79
CA ARG A 277 4.22 -26.13 7.64
C ARG A 277 3.90 -27.19 8.69
N ASN A 278 3.59 -26.78 9.92
CA ASN A 278 3.15 -27.72 10.95
C ASN A 278 1.85 -28.42 10.57
N ARG A 279 0.88 -27.68 10.03
CA ARG A 279 -0.36 -28.26 9.52
C ARG A 279 -0.09 -29.26 8.40
N TYR A 280 0.59 -28.83 7.34
CA TYR A 280 0.60 -29.56 6.08
C TYR A 280 1.78 -30.55 5.93
N TRP A 281 2.96 -30.23 6.45
CA TRP A 281 4.12 -31.14 6.43
C TRP A 281 4.14 -32.06 7.64
N ASN A 282 3.96 -31.48 8.83
CA ASN A 282 4.10 -32.23 10.08
C ASN A 282 2.78 -32.87 10.55
N LYS A 283 1.68 -32.63 9.83
CA LYS A 283 0.34 -33.19 10.11
C LYS A 283 -0.14 -32.88 11.54
N GLN A 284 0.11 -31.67 12.00
CA GLN A 284 -0.31 -31.15 13.29
C GLN A 284 -1.46 -30.14 13.13
N THR A 285 -1.93 -29.54 14.22
CA THR A 285 -2.83 -28.38 14.17
C THR A 285 -2.04 -27.10 13.85
N TYR A 286 -2.70 -26.04 13.38
CA TYR A 286 -2.01 -24.78 13.07
C TYR A 286 -1.33 -24.19 14.31
N LEU A 287 -1.94 -24.37 15.48
CA LEU A 287 -1.48 -23.77 16.74
C LEU A 287 -0.54 -24.67 17.54
N ALA A 288 -0.15 -25.85 17.03
CA ALA A 288 0.66 -26.82 17.78
C ALA A 288 2.02 -26.26 18.24
N SER A 289 2.64 -25.37 17.46
CA SER A 289 3.89 -24.70 17.81
C SER A 289 3.72 -23.35 18.49
N MET A 290 2.49 -22.84 18.64
CA MET A 290 2.22 -21.54 19.24
C MET A 290 2.31 -21.64 20.76
N ASN A 291 3.52 -21.63 21.30
CA ASN A 291 3.78 -21.66 22.73
C ASN A 291 5.03 -20.84 23.08
N LEU A 292 5.09 -20.37 24.33
CA LEU A 292 6.16 -19.51 24.83
C LEU A 292 7.56 -20.06 24.54
N GLY A 293 7.83 -21.34 24.82
CA GLY A 293 9.17 -21.91 24.65
C GLY A 293 9.65 -21.91 23.19
N HIS A 294 8.77 -22.24 22.26
CA HIS A 294 9.07 -22.18 20.83
C HIS A 294 9.31 -20.75 20.36
N ILE A 295 8.41 -19.82 20.69
CA ILE A 295 8.52 -18.39 20.33
C ILE A 295 9.82 -17.79 20.86
N LEU A 296 10.18 -18.04 22.12
CA LEU A 296 11.44 -17.54 22.68
C LEU A 296 12.68 -18.09 21.95
N SER A 297 12.65 -19.34 21.50
CA SER A 297 13.75 -19.95 20.75
C SER A 297 13.84 -19.36 19.34
N GLU A 298 12.70 -19.11 18.71
CA GLU A 298 12.64 -18.51 17.38
C GLU A 298 13.12 -17.06 17.38
N ILE A 299 12.81 -16.29 18.43
CA ILE A 299 13.31 -14.91 18.62
C ILE A 299 14.85 -14.87 18.67
N ASP A 300 15.51 -15.85 19.30
CA ASP A 300 16.98 -15.91 19.33
C ASP A 300 17.57 -16.05 17.92
N VAL A 301 16.98 -16.92 17.09
CA VAL A 301 17.42 -17.09 15.70
C VAL A 301 17.09 -15.84 14.88
N ALA A 302 15.90 -15.27 15.07
CA ALA A 302 15.47 -14.05 14.38
C ALA A 302 16.45 -12.88 14.63
N TYR A 303 16.85 -12.67 15.89
CA TYR A 303 17.84 -11.67 16.26
C TYR A 303 19.18 -11.90 15.56
N ARG A 304 19.69 -13.15 15.56
CA ARG A 304 20.95 -13.51 14.91
C ARG A 304 20.92 -13.30 13.38
N MET A 305 19.75 -13.47 12.76
CA MET A 305 19.53 -13.15 11.34
C MET A 305 19.41 -11.63 11.08
N GLY A 306 19.23 -10.81 12.11
CA GLY A 306 19.08 -9.36 11.97
C GLY A 306 17.65 -8.89 11.71
N ILE A 307 16.64 -9.70 12.04
CA ILE A 307 15.24 -9.28 12.03
C ILE A 307 15.00 -8.18 13.08
N GLU A 308 14.11 -7.23 12.77
CA GLU A 308 13.83 -6.06 13.62
C GLU A 308 12.38 -6.02 14.12
N VAL A 309 11.45 -6.65 13.40
CA VAL A 309 10.04 -6.76 13.79
C VAL A 309 9.65 -8.24 13.78
N TYR A 310 9.33 -8.77 14.97
CA TYR A 310 8.89 -10.15 15.13
C TYR A 310 7.38 -10.18 15.32
N VAL A 311 6.67 -10.78 14.36
CA VAL A 311 5.22 -10.79 14.28
C VAL A 311 4.70 -12.17 14.70
N ILE A 312 4.01 -12.21 15.84
CA ILE A 312 3.26 -13.40 16.25
C ILE A 312 1.92 -13.38 15.51
N ASP A 313 1.76 -14.32 14.59
CA ASP A 313 0.54 -14.47 13.80
C ASP A 313 -0.56 -15.19 14.62
N MET A 314 -1.57 -15.74 13.96
CA MET A 314 -2.76 -16.33 14.58
C MET A 314 -2.43 -17.25 15.79
N GLY A 315 -3.13 -17.04 16.90
CA GLY A 315 -3.06 -17.91 18.08
C GLY A 315 -2.52 -17.28 19.35
N TRP A 316 -1.98 -16.06 19.34
CA TRP A 316 -1.52 -15.40 20.58
C TRP A 316 -2.65 -15.06 21.58
N PHE A 317 -3.89 -15.01 21.09
CA PHE A 317 -5.09 -14.62 21.84
C PHE A 317 -6.08 -15.77 22.03
N ILE A 318 -7.02 -15.62 22.98
CA ILE A 318 -8.06 -16.62 23.29
C ILE A 318 -9.21 -16.53 22.28
N LYS A 319 -9.72 -15.32 22.02
CA LYS A 319 -10.88 -15.08 21.17
C LYS A 319 -10.80 -13.75 20.41
N SER A 320 -11.33 -13.73 19.18
CA SER A 320 -11.41 -12.52 18.36
C SER A 320 -12.37 -11.49 18.98
N GLY A 321 -12.10 -10.20 18.78
CA GLY A 321 -12.85 -9.09 19.39
C GLY A 321 -12.29 -8.62 20.73
N ASP A 322 -12.08 -9.51 21.69
CA ASP A 322 -11.45 -9.12 22.96
C ASP A 322 -9.92 -9.24 22.93
N TRP A 323 -9.38 -10.14 22.10
CA TRP A 323 -7.95 -10.40 21.92
C TRP A 323 -7.16 -10.45 23.24
N ASP A 324 -7.76 -11.05 24.27
CA ASP A 324 -7.07 -11.34 25.53
C ASP A 324 -6.05 -12.47 25.28
N ILE A 325 -4.84 -12.34 25.85
CA ILE A 325 -3.74 -13.28 25.63
C ILE A 325 -4.13 -14.67 26.11
N SER A 326 -3.75 -15.71 25.36
CA SER A 326 -3.89 -17.08 25.82
C SER A 326 -2.84 -17.43 26.86
N LEU A 327 -3.24 -17.46 28.14
CA LEU A 327 -2.36 -17.88 29.24
C LEU A 327 -1.99 -19.37 29.21
N GLU A 328 -2.71 -20.17 28.43
CA GLU A 328 -2.29 -21.56 28.16
C GLU A 328 -1.02 -21.61 27.31
N ARG A 329 -0.92 -20.73 26.31
CA ARG A 329 0.21 -20.66 25.38
C ARG A 329 1.32 -19.73 25.87
N PHE A 330 0.96 -18.68 26.60
CA PHE A 330 1.82 -17.65 27.17
C PHE A 330 1.47 -17.42 28.65
N PRO A 331 1.92 -18.29 29.57
CA PRO A 331 1.54 -18.26 30.99
C PRO A 331 1.83 -16.94 31.73
N ASP A 332 2.76 -16.15 31.19
CA ASP A 332 3.24 -14.88 31.68
C ASP A 332 2.60 -13.67 30.96
N GLY A 333 1.66 -13.87 30.04
CA GLY A 333 0.98 -12.77 29.36
C GLY A 333 1.86 -12.01 28.34
N LEU A 334 2.82 -12.70 27.69
CA LEU A 334 3.80 -12.14 26.75
C LEU A 334 4.93 -11.29 27.38
N ASP A 335 5.01 -11.19 28.71
CA ASP A 335 6.03 -10.38 29.38
C ASP A 335 7.47 -10.82 29.01
N LEU A 336 7.76 -12.12 29.04
CA LEU A 336 9.06 -12.70 28.66
C LEU A 336 9.35 -12.54 27.17
N VAL A 337 8.32 -12.62 26.32
CA VAL A 337 8.47 -12.34 24.88
C VAL A 337 8.87 -10.89 24.68
N LYS A 338 8.17 -9.96 25.32
CA LYS A 338 8.44 -8.53 25.22
C LYS A 338 9.82 -8.17 25.78
N GLU A 339 10.16 -8.69 26.95
CA GLU A 339 11.48 -8.51 27.59
C GLU A 339 12.60 -8.97 26.65
N LYS A 340 12.42 -10.13 26.00
CA LYS A 340 13.42 -10.68 25.10
C LYS A 340 13.58 -9.84 23.82
N LEU A 341 12.47 -9.42 23.22
CA LEU A 341 12.50 -8.53 22.06
C LEU A 341 13.17 -7.20 22.41
N ASP A 342 12.82 -6.60 23.55
CA ASP A 342 13.43 -5.34 24.02
C ASP A 342 14.93 -5.49 24.29
N GLY A 343 15.35 -6.60 24.90
CA GLY A 343 16.76 -6.92 25.11
C GLY A 343 17.57 -7.00 23.82
N TYR A 344 16.91 -7.31 22.70
CA TYR A 344 17.49 -7.33 21.35
C TYR A 344 17.20 -6.07 20.52
N GLY A 345 16.46 -5.10 21.06
CA GLY A 345 16.02 -3.91 20.33
C GLY A 345 15.03 -4.22 19.19
N MET A 346 14.35 -5.37 19.25
CA MET A 346 13.33 -5.79 18.31
C MET A 346 11.94 -5.31 18.72
N LYS A 347 11.04 -5.17 17.75
CA LYS A 347 9.65 -4.74 17.95
C LYS A 347 8.70 -5.93 17.96
N LEU A 348 7.71 -5.87 18.85
CA LEU A 348 6.60 -6.82 18.87
C LEU A 348 5.54 -6.42 17.84
N GLY A 349 5.18 -7.38 16.98
CA GLY A 349 4.04 -7.31 16.07
C GLY A 349 3.02 -8.39 16.37
N LEU A 350 1.73 -8.08 16.15
CA LEU A 350 0.64 -9.02 16.33
C LEU A 350 -0.32 -9.01 15.13
N TRP A 351 -0.86 -10.19 14.81
CA TRP A 351 -1.90 -10.37 13.81
C TRP A 351 -3.31 -10.14 14.37
N PHE A 352 -4.19 -9.58 13.53
CA PHE A 352 -5.60 -9.36 13.80
C PHE A 352 -6.44 -9.66 12.55
N ASP A 353 -7.60 -10.30 12.74
CA ASP A 353 -8.73 -10.24 11.81
C ASP A 353 -9.72 -9.19 12.32
N PRO A 354 -9.74 -7.98 11.75
CA PRO A 354 -10.54 -6.87 12.28
C PRO A 354 -12.04 -7.11 12.19
N LYS A 355 -12.49 -8.02 11.33
CA LYS A 355 -13.91 -8.28 11.11
C LYS A 355 -14.41 -9.43 11.99
N ALA A 356 -13.56 -10.31 12.51
CA ALA A 356 -14.01 -11.44 13.33
C ALA A 356 -14.22 -11.03 14.79
N VAL A 357 -15.39 -11.38 15.34
CA VAL A 357 -15.68 -11.20 16.76
C VAL A 357 -16.39 -12.44 17.32
N ALA A 358 -15.83 -13.01 18.38
CA ALA A 358 -16.40 -14.19 19.04
C ALA A 358 -17.73 -13.87 19.72
N LEU A 359 -18.69 -14.81 19.67
CA LEU A 359 -20.02 -14.66 20.30
C LEU A 359 -19.95 -14.40 21.81
N SER A 360 -18.92 -14.91 22.47
CA SER A 360 -18.73 -14.72 23.92
C SER A 360 -17.99 -13.42 24.29
N SER A 361 -17.49 -12.65 23.31
CA SER A 361 -16.70 -11.44 23.57
C SER A 361 -17.53 -10.27 24.13
N ARG A 362 -16.86 -9.32 24.80
CA ARG A 362 -17.49 -8.07 25.24
C ARG A 362 -17.88 -7.21 24.04
N LEU A 363 -17.02 -7.11 23.03
CA LEU A 363 -17.32 -6.34 21.83
C LEU A 363 -18.56 -6.85 21.09
N TYR A 364 -18.78 -8.17 21.02
CA TYR A 364 -20.01 -8.72 20.44
C TYR A 364 -21.26 -8.17 21.14
N ARG A 365 -21.30 -8.24 22.47
CA ARG A 365 -22.46 -7.78 23.26
C ARG A 365 -22.73 -6.28 23.09
N THR A 366 -21.67 -5.47 22.96
CA THR A 366 -21.80 -4.02 22.79
C THR A 366 -22.18 -3.63 21.37
N PHE A 367 -21.66 -4.35 20.38
CA PHE A 367 -21.76 -3.98 18.96
C PHE A 367 -22.56 -5.00 18.12
N GLU A 368 -23.44 -5.81 18.71
CA GLU A 368 -24.23 -6.82 17.99
C GLU A 368 -25.02 -6.22 16.80
N HIS A 369 -25.48 -4.99 16.93
CA HIS A 369 -26.16 -4.25 15.87
C HIS A 369 -25.27 -3.94 14.66
N CYS A 370 -23.94 -4.04 14.80
CA CYS A 370 -22.93 -3.82 13.76
C CYS A 370 -22.51 -5.10 13.00
N ILE A 371 -23.15 -6.25 13.27
CA ILE A 371 -22.89 -7.49 12.52
C ILE A 371 -23.28 -7.29 11.06
N VAL A 372 -22.41 -7.69 10.13
CA VAL A 372 -22.71 -7.57 8.70
C VAL A 372 -23.98 -8.33 8.35
N SER A 373 -24.80 -7.75 7.47
CA SER A 373 -25.91 -8.45 6.87
C SER A 373 -25.99 -8.13 5.38
N TRP A 374 -26.53 -9.09 4.63
CA TRP A 374 -26.87 -8.93 3.23
C TRP A 374 -28.37 -9.21 3.07
N ASP A 375 -29.13 -8.19 2.68
CA ASP A 375 -30.59 -8.22 2.57
C ASP A 375 -31.28 -8.68 3.87
N GLY A 376 -30.73 -8.24 5.01
CA GLY A 376 -31.19 -8.61 6.35
C GLY A 376 -30.78 -10.01 6.80
N VAL A 377 -30.05 -10.77 5.96
CA VAL A 377 -29.53 -12.09 6.29
C VAL A 377 -28.11 -11.97 6.85
N ARG A 378 -27.89 -12.54 8.04
CA ARG A 378 -26.56 -12.66 8.65
C ARG A 378 -25.99 -14.04 8.36
N GLU A 379 -24.68 -14.10 8.14
CA GLU A 379 -23.98 -15.39 8.07
C GLU A 379 -24.10 -16.12 9.42
N ALA A 380 -24.22 -17.45 9.38
CA ALA A 380 -24.18 -18.26 10.58
C ALA A 380 -22.80 -18.14 11.25
N PRO A 381 -22.74 -18.06 12.59
CA PRO A 381 -21.46 -18.09 13.30
C PRO A 381 -20.67 -19.35 12.95
N HIS A 382 -19.36 -19.20 12.81
CA HIS A 382 -18.47 -20.33 12.55
C HIS A 382 -17.14 -20.14 13.28
N PRO A 383 -16.41 -21.23 13.62
CA PRO A 383 -15.11 -21.13 14.24
C PRO A 383 -14.08 -20.47 13.30
N ILE A 384 -13.26 -19.57 13.84
CA ILE A 384 -12.12 -18.97 13.13
C ILE A 384 -10.84 -19.61 13.65
N TRP A 385 -10.06 -20.26 12.77
CA TRP A 385 -8.71 -20.78 13.06
C TRP A 385 -8.57 -21.52 14.40
N GLU A 386 -9.39 -22.56 14.62
CA GLU A 386 -9.34 -23.41 15.82
C GLU A 386 -9.72 -22.68 17.14
N THR A 387 -10.31 -21.48 17.06
CA THR A 387 -10.85 -20.78 18.23
C THR A 387 -12.33 -21.11 18.42
N GLU A 388 -13.18 -20.12 18.69
CA GLU A 388 -14.61 -20.30 18.93
C GLU A 388 -15.46 -19.67 17.82
N GLU A 389 -16.76 -20.00 17.84
CA GLU A 389 -17.72 -19.43 16.90
C GLU A 389 -17.73 -17.90 16.95
N SER A 390 -17.55 -17.31 15.77
CA SER A 390 -17.43 -15.87 15.58
C SER A 390 -18.36 -15.40 14.47
N VAL A 391 -18.67 -14.11 14.50
CA VAL A 391 -19.42 -13.39 13.47
C VAL A 391 -18.53 -12.37 12.77
N ARG A 392 -18.96 -11.91 11.59
CA ARG A 392 -18.30 -10.83 10.84
C ARG A 392 -18.92 -9.48 11.17
N MET A 393 -18.09 -8.49 11.47
CA MET A 393 -18.49 -7.13 11.84
C MET A 393 -18.31 -6.16 10.67
N CYS A 394 -19.20 -5.17 10.58
CA CYS A 394 -19.09 -4.08 9.62
C CYS A 394 -18.08 -3.04 10.12
N LEU A 395 -16.92 -2.93 9.46
CA LEU A 395 -15.90 -1.95 9.84
C LEU A 395 -16.30 -0.50 9.55
N VAL A 396 -17.26 -0.28 8.63
CA VAL A 396 -17.77 1.04 8.28
C VAL A 396 -18.68 1.60 9.38
N SER A 397 -19.32 0.73 10.16
CA SER A 397 -20.12 1.08 11.34
C SER A 397 -19.28 1.61 12.52
N PRO A 398 -19.90 2.01 13.66
CA PRO A 398 -19.18 2.44 14.86
C PRO A 398 -18.19 1.40 15.42
N PHE A 399 -18.38 0.10 15.10
CA PHE A 399 -17.46 -0.96 15.51
C PHE A 399 -16.02 -0.72 15.02
N GLY A 400 -15.82 -0.15 13.83
CA GLY A 400 -14.47 0.13 13.32
C GLY A 400 -13.65 1.04 14.24
N MET A 401 -14.29 2.03 14.86
CA MET A 401 -13.62 2.92 15.83
C MET A 401 -13.36 2.23 17.17
N ALA A 402 -14.22 1.31 17.58
CA ALA A 402 -14.00 0.47 18.76
C ALA A 402 -12.84 -0.51 18.55
N PHE A 403 -12.69 -1.04 17.33
CA PHE A 403 -11.50 -1.82 16.96
C PHE A 403 -10.22 -0.98 17.09
N ALA A 404 -10.21 0.26 16.59
CA ALA A 404 -9.08 1.17 16.79
C ALA A 404 -8.75 1.40 18.28
N ASP A 405 -9.77 1.61 19.11
CA ASP A 405 -9.58 1.77 20.57
C ASP A 405 -8.97 0.52 21.19
N LYS A 406 -9.39 -0.66 20.73
CA LYS A 406 -8.83 -1.93 21.19
C LYS A 406 -7.37 -2.11 20.79
N LEU A 407 -6.99 -1.72 19.58
CA LEU A 407 -5.58 -1.73 19.16
C LEU A 407 -4.73 -0.78 20.01
N ILE A 408 -5.24 0.42 20.32
CA ILE A 408 -4.55 1.40 21.18
C ILE A 408 -4.40 0.87 22.61
N GLU A 409 -5.43 0.21 23.16
CA GLU A 409 -5.37 -0.45 24.47
C GLU A 409 -4.26 -1.51 24.49
N LEU A 410 -4.22 -2.39 23.49
CA LEU A 410 -3.22 -3.45 23.39
C LEU A 410 -1.81 -2.88 23.18
N ALA A 411 -1.66 -1.85 22.36
CA ALA A 411 -0.39 -1.15 22.15
C ALA A 411 0.18 -0.64 23.48
N LYS A 412 -0.65 0.04 24.28
CA LYS A 412 -0.25 0.60 25.58
C LYS A 412 0.02 -0.49 26.62
N ARG A 413 -0.73 -1.59 26.58
CA ARG A 413 -0.62 -2.69 27.55
C ARG A 413 0.56 -3.62 27.27
N LEU A 414 0.78 -3.97 26.00
CA LEU A 414 1.73 -5.01 25.56
C LEU A 414 2.97 -4.44 24.89
N GLY A 415 2.97 -3.15 24.55
CA GLY A 415 4.04 -2.54 23.75
C GLY A 415 4.10 -3.05 22.31
N VAL A 416 2.98 -3.55 21.78
CA VAL A 416 2.86 -3.89 20.36
C VAL A 416 2.87 -2.62 19.52
N VAL A 417 3.65 -2.63 18.44
CA VAL A 417 3.79 -1.49 17.52
C VAL A 417 3.60 -1.89 16.06
N TYR A 418 3.52 -3.18 15.74
CA TYR A 418 3.16 -3.64 14.39
C TYR A 418 1.82 -4.38 14.42
N PHE A 419 0.93 -4.04 13.50
CA PHE A 419 -0.42 -4.57 13.40
C PHE A 419 -0.64 -5.10 11.98
N LYS A 420 -0.66 -6.44 11.82
CA LYS A 420 -1.08 -7.08 10.57
C LYS A 420 -2.60 -7.23 10.59
N TRP A 421 -3.28 -6.62 9.63
CA TRP A 421 -4.73 -6.70 9.45
C TRP A 421 -5.06 -7.63 8.31
N ASP A 422 -5.83 -8.67 8.61
CA ASP A 422 -6.11 -9.76 7.68
C ASP A 422 -7.63 -9.93 7.43
N ALA A 423 -7.98 -10.71 6.42
CA ALA A 423 -9.32 -11.17 6.11
C ALA A 423 -10.36 -10.06 5.81
N ILE A 424 -9.92 -8.86 5.44
CA ILE A 424 -10.81 -7.75 5.08
C ILE A 424 -11.19 -7.82 3.59
N SER A 425 -12.36 -8.37 3.26
CA SER A 425 -12.93 -8.24 1.91
C SER A 425 -13.55 -6.86 1.72
N GLN A 426 -13.44 -6.31 0.51
CA GLN A 426 -14.05 -5.03 0.11
C GLN A 426 -15.58 -5.06 0.19
N TYR A 427 -16.20 -6.25 0.15
CA TYR A 427 -17.64 -6.43 0.05
C TYR A 427 -18.23 -7.15 1.28
N GLY A 428 -19.57 -7.30 1.26
CA GLY A 428 -20.28 -8.19 2.17
C GLY A 428 -21.12 -7.52 3.25
N CYS A 429 -21.53 -6.26 3.07
CA CYS A 429 -22.53 -5.61 3.95
C CYS A 429 -23.41 -4.65 3.17
N ASN A 430 -24.72 -4.73 3.36
CA ASN A 430 -25.70 -3.75 2.85
C ASN A 430 -26.80 -3.44 3.90
N ASP A 431 -26.49 -3.63 5.19
CA ASP A 431 -27.41 -3.38 6.30
C ASP A 431 -27.85 -1.89 6.37
N PRO A 432 -29.15 -1.58 6.47
CA PRO A 432 -29.65 -0.20 6.57
C PRO A 432 -29.45 0.46 7.94
N GLY A 433 -28.99 -0.29 8.95
CA GLY A 433 -28.69 0.22 10.29
C GLY A 433 -27.24 0.65 10.50
N HIS A 434 -26.41 0.61 9.45
CA HIS A 434 -24.98 0.91 9.51
C HIS A 434 -24.63 2.23 8.77
N ASP A 435 -23.40 2.71 8.92
CA ASP A 435 -22.97 4.05 8.47
C ASP A 435 -22.70 4.18 6.95
N HIS A 436 -23.33 3.32 6.13
CA HIS A 436 -23.17 3.26 4.68
C HIS A 436 -24.51 3.33 3.92
N GLY A 437 -25.45 4.11 4.45
CA GLY A 437 -26.77 4.37 3.88
C GLY A 437 -27.89 3.77 4.71
N ASP A 438 -29.02 4.49 4.81
CA ASP A 438 -30.15 4.09 5.64
C ASP A 438 -31.22 3.30 4.85
N GLY A 439 -32.39 3.08 5.47
CA GLY A 439 -33.51 2.38 4.86
C GLY A 439 -34.15 3.10 3.65
N ASN A 440 -33.82 4.36 3.38
CA ASN A 440 -34.31 5.08 2.20
C ASN A 440 -33.50 4.73 0.95
N ALA A 441 -32.22 4.40 1.11
CA ALA A 441 -31.38 3.93 0.02
C ALA A 441 -31.76 2.51 -0.41
N THR A 442 -31.48 2.15 -1.66
CA THR A 442 -31.64 0.76 -2.11
C THR A 442 -30.57 -0.14 -1.47
N ALA A 443 -30.83 -1.45 -1.41
CA ALA A 443 -29.86 -2.42 -0.90
C ALA A 443 -28.57 -2.44 -1.74
N GLU A 444 -28.69 -2.26 -3.05
CA GLU A 444 -27.56 -2.15 -3.96
C GLU A 444 -26.70 -0.91 -3.67
N GLU A 445 -27.32 0.26 -3.51
CA GLU A 445 -26.60 1.49 -3.17
C GLU A 445 -25.86 1.38 -1.84
N ARG A 446 -26.48 0.76 -0.82
CA ARG A 446 -25.80 0.53 0.47
C ARG A 446 -24.61 -0.40 0.33
N GLY A 447 -24.74 -1.46 -0.47
CA GLY A 447 -23.62 -2.37 -0.76
C GLY A 447 -22.46 -1.67 -1.48
N HIS A 448 -22.77 -0.86 -2.50
CA HIS A 448 -21.77 -0.04 -3.21
C HIS A 448 -21.14 1.01 -2.29
N ARG A 449 -21.93 1.64 -1.43
CA ARG A 449 -21.47 2.64 -0.45
C ARG A 449 -20.53 2.03 0.58
N PHE A 450 -20.85 0.84 1.10
CA PHE A 450 -19.97 0.08 1.99
C PHE A 450 -18.60 -0.17 1.32
N ALA A 451 -18.61 -0.73 0.11
CA ALA A 451 -17.40 -1.07 -0.62
C ALA A 451 -16.54 0.15 -0.98
N PHE A 452 -17.19 1.28 -1.27
CA PHE A 452 -16.52 2.56 -1.48
C PHE A 452 -15.89 3.10 -0.18
N GLN A 453 -16.64 3.08 0.93
CA GLN A 453 -16.20 3.67 2.20
C GLN A 453 -15.17 2.83 2.93
N LEU A 454 -15.13 1.51 2.74
CA LEU A 454 -14.25 0.61 3.48
C LEU A 454 -12.77 1.06 3.47
N PRO A 455 -12.10 1.27 2.33
CA PRO A 455 -10.70 1.70 2.35
C PRO A 455 -10.49 3.05 3.04
N LEU A 456 -11.47 3.97 2.95
CA LEU A 456 -11.41 5.25 3.65
C LEU A 456 -11.54 5.06 5.17
N LYS A 457 -12.38 4.12 5.59
CA LYS A 457 -12.55 3.79 7.00
C LYS A 457 -11.32 3.11 7.58
N LEU A 458 -10.66 2.24 6.81
CA LEU A 458 -9.39 1.64 7.21
C LEU A 458 -8.31 2.71 7.44
N VAL A 459 -8.27 3.75 6.60
CA VAL A 459 -7.39 4.92 6.83
C VAL A 459 -7.75 5.64 8.13
N GLU A 460 -9.04 5.89 8.40
CA GLU A 460 -9.47 6.53 9.65
C GLU A 460 -9.04 5.72 10.89
N ILE A 461 -9.24 4.40 10.86
CA ILE A 461 -8.81 3.48 11.92
C ILE A 461 -7.28 3.55 12.09
N ALA A 462 -6.53 3.44 11.00
CA ALA A 462 -5.06 3.45 11.02
C ALA A 462 -4.50 4.78 11.53
N LYS A 463 -5.10 5.91 11.13
CA LYS A 463 -4.71 7.25 11.63
C LYS A 463 -5.00 7.40 13.11
N LYS A 464 -6.18 6.99 13.58
CA LYS A 464 -6.51 7.02 15.02
C LYS A 464 -5.48 6.24 15.85
N VAL A 465 -5.08 5.04 15.39
CA VAL A 465 -4.03 4.25 16.04
C VAL A 465 -2.68 4.96 15.99
N SER A 466 -2.27 5.45 14.82
CA SER A 466 -0.95 6.08 14.62
C SER A 466 -0.81 7.45 15.32
N GLU A 467 -1.91 8.17 15.52
CA GLU A 467 -1.95 9.40 16.32
C GLU A 467 -1.73 9.11 17.80
N ALA A 468 -2.33 8.04 18.31
CA ALA A 468 -2.15 7.60 19.69
C ALA A 468 -0.82 6.89 19.93
N ILE A 469 -0.30 6.18 18.92
CA ILE A 469 0.91 5.36 18.94
C ILE A 469 1.77 5.73 17.71
N PRO A 470 2.63 6.77 17.78
CA PRO A 470 3.40 7.25 16.62
C PRO A 470 4.34 6.22 15.98
N GLU A 471 4.76 5.20 16.75
CA GLU A 471 5.57 4.08 16.25
C GLU A 471 4.75 2.99 15.55
N ALA A 472 3.43 3.12 15.48
CA ALA A 472 2.56 2.09 14.91
C ALA A 472 2.85 1.89 13.42
N ILE A 473 3.06 0.63 13.04
CA ILE A 473 3.13 0.16 11.66
C ILE A 473 1.84 -0.62 11.41
N ILE A 474 0.99 -0.07 10.54
CA ILE A 474 -0.24 -0.72 10.13
C ILE A 474 -0.01 -1.34 8.76
N ASP A 475 -0.13 -2.67 8.70
CA ASP A 475 0.07 -3.45 7.49
C ASP A 475 -1.22 -4.17 7.12
N PHE A 476 -1.74 -3.88 5.93
CA PHE A 476 -3.00 -4.42 5.46
C PHE A 476 -2.77 -5.53 4.45
N ASP A 477 -3.16 -6.75 4.83
CA ASP A 477 -3.10 -7.95 4.00
C ASP A 477 -4.07 -7.87 2.83
N VAL A 478 -3.49 -7.89 1.62
CA VAL A 478 -4.19 -7.84 0.34
C VAL A 478 -3.79 -9.02 -0.54
N THR A 479 -3.52 -10.19 0.04
CA THR A 479 -2.92 -11.32 -0.68
C THR A 479 -3.91 -12.06 -1.59
N GLU A 480 -5.21 -11.95 -1.33
CA GLU A 480 -6.27 -12.53 -2.16
C GLU A 480 -6.98 -11.48 -3.03
N GLY A 481 -7.74 -11.94 -4.03
CA GLY A 481 -8.68 -11.09 -4.76
C GLY A 481 -9.80 -10.53 -3.88
N TYR A 482 -10.55 -9.56 -4.41
CA TYR A 482 -11.65 -8.87 -3.72
C TYR A 482 -11.24 -8.05 -2.48
N ARG A 483 -9.94 -7.73 -2.36
CA ARG A 483 -9.39 -6.76 -1.40
C ARG A 483 -9.41 -5.36 -2.01
N CYS A 484 -9.43 -4.33 -1.16
CA CYS A 484 -9.38 -2.94 -1.62
C CYS A 484 -7.91 -2.48 -1.71
N VAL A 485 -7.41 -2.35 -2.95
CA VAL A 485 -6.04 -1.86 -3.23
C VAL A 485 -6.14 -0.55 -4.00
N GLY A 486 -5.38 0.45 -3.58
CA GLY A 486 -5.40 1.78 -4.19
C GLY A 486 -4.44 2.73 -3.50
N LEU A 487 -4.60 4.03 -3.74
CA LEU A 487 -3.74 5.03 -3.10
C LEU A 487 -4.15 5.37 -1.67
N SER A 488 -5.44 5.23 -1.31
CA SER A 488 -5.99 5.71 -0.03
C SER A 488 -5.26 5.15 1.19
N PHE A 489 -5.06 3.83 1.26
CA PHE A 489 -4.49 3.21 2.47
C PHE A 489 -3.04 3.63 2.74
N LEU A 490 -2.29 4.02 1.70
CA LEU A 490 -0.92 4.50 1.81
C LEU A 490 -0.82 5.86 2.54
N GLU A 491 -1.93 6.57 2.76
CA GLU A 491 -1.99 7.73 3.64
C GLU A 491 -1.62 7.39 5.09
N ALA A 492 -1.83 6.15 5.54
CA ALA A 492 -1.67 5.80 6.96
C ALA A 492 -0.87 4.50 7.22
N GLY A 493 -0.89 3.57 6.26
CA GLY A 493 -0.28 2.26 6.40
C GLY A 493 0.55 1.86 5.18
N LYS A 494 0.78 0.55 5.08
CA LYS A 494 1.41 -0.14 3.96
C LYS A 494 0.63 -1.42 3.64
N TYR A 495 0.91 -2.02 2.49
CA TYR A 495 0.26 -3.25 2.07
C TYR A 495 1.14 -4.46 2.35
N PHE A 496 0.53 -5.54 2.82
CA PHE A 496 1.11 -6.87 2.85
C PHE A 496 0.62 -7.55 1.58
N LEU A 497 1.50 -7.66 0.59
CA LEU A 497 1.11 -7.93 -0.79
C LEU A 497 1.08 -9.43 -1.11
N ILE A 498 2.01 -10.21 -0.55
CA ILE A 498 2.11 -11.65 -0.83
C ILE A 498 2.43 -12.44 0.44
N ASN A 499 1.52 -13.35 0.81
CA ASN A 499 1.78 -14.46 1.72
C ASN A 499 2.02 -15.73 0.87
N ASN A 500 1.02 -16.45 0.44
CA ASN A 500 1.08 -17.85 0.04
C ASN A 500 1.44 -18.09 -1.44
N GLY A 501 1.25 -17.06 -2.28
CA GLY A 501 1.33 -17.21 -3.73
C GLY A 501 0.11 -17.97 -4.28
N PRO A 502 0.11 -18.38 -5.56
CA PRO A 502 -1.08 -18.94 -6.18
C PRO A 502 -1.43 -20.34 -5.71
N TYR A 503 -2.73 -20.63 -5.81
CA TYR A 503 -3.30 -21.91 -5.41
C TYR A 503 -3.30 -22.93 -6.55
N TYR A 504 -3.27 -24.24 -6.21
CA TYR A 504 -3.27 -25.34 -7.20
C TYR A 504 -4.33 -25.23 -8.31
N PRO A 505 -5.60 -24.83 -8.02
CA PRO A 505 -6.61 -24.67 -9.05
C PRO A 505 -6.23 -23.68 -10.16
N ASN A 506 -5.36 -22.71 -9.89
CA ASN A 506 -4.96 -21.69 -10.85
C ASN A 506 -3.93 -22.19 -11.88
N PHE A 507 -3.41 -23.42 -11.72
CA PHE A 507 -2.34 -23.99 -12.58
C PHE A 507 -2.73 -25.32 -13.24
N ASP A 508 -4.01 -25.68 -13.25
CA ASP A 508 -4.50 -26.98 -13.76
C ASP A 508 -3.79 -28.21 -13.15
N LEU A 509 -3.23 -28.05 -11.95
CA LEU A 509 -2.53 -29.13 -11.27
C LEU A 509 -3.55 -30.09 -10.66
N PRO A 510 -3.42 -31.41 -10.91
CA PRO A 510 -4.37 -32.38 -10.39
C PRO A 510 -4.30 -32.39 -8.86
N ARG A 511 -5.47 -32.36 -8.23
CA ARG A 511 -5.61 -32.50 -6.77
C ARG A 511 -5.32 -33.95 -6.39
N THR A 512 -4.03 -34.27 -6.26
CA THR A 512 -3.54 -35.66 -6.16
C THR A 512 -3.64 -36.27 -4.76
N ASP A 513 -3.93 -35.46 -3.72
CA ASP A 513 -4.19 -35.95 -2.35
C ASP A 513 -5.16 -35.03 -1.58
N PRO A 514 -6.49 -35.12 -1.79
CA PRO A 514 -7.46 -34.22 -1.17
C PRO A 514 -7.70 -34.45 0.34
N GLY A 515 -6.78 -35.12 1.03
CA GLY A 515 -6.86 -35.38 2.47
C GLY A 515 -6.85 -34.11 3.32
N GLU A 516 -7.08 -34.29 4.62
CA GLU A 516 -7.18 -33.23 5.65
C GLU A 516 -5.96 -32.28 5.70
N PHE A 517 -4.81 -32.75 5.21
CA PHE A 517 -3.50 -32.08 5.23
C PHE A 517 -3.03 -31.64 3.84
N TYR A 518 -3.95 -31.47 2.88
CA TYR A 518 -3.62 -30.90 1.58
C TYR A 518 -3.41 -29.38 1.67
N ASN A 519 -2.21 -28.89 1.33
CA ASN A 519 -1.98 -27.47 1.16
C ASN A 519 -2.46 -27.02 -0.23
N TYR A 520 -3.13 -25.88 -0.31
CA TYR A 520 -3.55 -25.30 -1.57
C TYR A 520 -2.46 -24.45 -2.25
N ASN A 521 -1.37 -24.10 -1.57
CA ASN A 521 -0.30 -23.21 -2.06
C ASN A 521 0.70 -23.94 -2.96
N VAL A 522 0.94 -23.44 -4.18
CA VAL A 522 1.86 -24.10 -5.14
C VAL A 522 3.33 -23.82 -4.84
N PHE A 523 3.66 -22.65 -4.30
CA PHE A 523 5.05 -22.27 -3.95
C PHE A 523 5.36 -22.44 -2.47
N PHE A 524 4.87 -23.54 -1.90
CA PHE A 524 5.02 -23.83 -0.48
C PHE A 524 6.38 -24.45 -0.13
N GLN A 525 7.04 -25.11 -1.08
CA GLN A 525 8.35 -25.74 -0.89
C GLN A 525 9.50 -24.74 -1.11
N PRO A 526 10.66 -24.91 -0.44
CA PRO A 526 11.85 -24.11 -0.68
C PRO A 526 12.32 -24.18 -2.14
N GLY A 527 12.77 -23.06 -2.69
CA GLY A 527 13.30 -22.99 -4.05
C GLY A 527 13.15 -21.63 -4.70
N PRO A 528 13.76 -21.45 -5.90
CA PRO A 528 13.88 -20.14 -6.54
C PRO A 528 12.55 -19.58 -7.08
N ALA A 529 11.58 -20.45 -7.37
CA ALA A 529 10.35 -20.08 -8.07
C ALA A 529 9.51 -19.04 -7.31
N ARG A 530 9.36 -19.21 -5.99
CA ARG A 530 8.63 -18.27 -5.15
C ARG A 530 9.24 -16.87 -5.25
N SER A 531 10.54 -16.77 -5.00
CA SER A 531 11.24 -15.50 -5.01
C SER A 531 11.18 -14.84 -6.38
N MET A 532 11.31 -15.61 -7.47
CA MET A 532 11.15 -15.10 -8.84
C MET A 532 9.78 -14.46 -9.07
N LEU A 533 8.69 -15.14 -8.68
CA LEU A 533 7.34 -14.60 -8.82
C LEU A 533 7.16 -13.34 -7.99
N CYS A 534 7.59 -13.37 -6.73
CA CYS A 534 7.47 -12.24 -5.79
C CYS A 534 8.15 -10.96 -6.29
N ARG A 535 9.17 -11.06 -7.15
CA ARG A 535 9.86 -9.87 -7.70
C ARG A 535 9.05 -9.09 -8.73
N SER A 536 7.94 -9.63 -9.24
CA SER A 536 7.03 -8.84 -10.08
C SER A 536 6.40 -7.65 -9.35
N ALA A 537 6.30 -7.70 -8.02
CA ALA A 537 5.88 -6.57 -7.18
C ALA A 537 6.83 -5.36 -7.25
N TYR A 538 8.07 -5.50 -7.76
CA TYR A 538 8.94 -4.33 -8.02
C TYR A 538 8.41 -3.41 -9.12
N ALA A 539 7.40 -3.83 -9.89
CA ALA A 539 6.71 -2.94 -10.82
C ALA A 539 6.13 -1.70 -10.12
N TYR A 540 5.75 -1.80 -8.85
CA TYR A 540 5.30 -0.65 -8.06
C TYR A 540 6.42 0.38 -7.82
N ASP A 541 7.68 -0.05 -7.64
CA ASP A 541 8.78 0.78 -7.13
C ASP A 541 9.10 1.99 -8.01
N LYS A 542 8.67 1.98 -9.28
CA LYS A 542 8.76 3.13 -10.18
C LYS A 542 7.93 4.32 -9.67
N TRP A 543 6.71 4.08 -9.20
CA TRP A 543 5.76 5.11 -8.77
C TRP A 543 5.59 5.17 -7.25
N ILE A 544 5.65 4.02 -6.59
CA ILE A 544 5.38 3.87 -5.16
C ILE A 544 6.49 3.00 -4.56
N PRO A 545 7.26 3.50 -3.58
CA PRO A 545 8.39 2.78 -3.02
C PRO A 545 8.04 1.35 -2.58
N SER A 546 8.87 0.36 -2.94
CA SER A 546 8.64 -1.04 -2.57
C SER A 546 8.51 -1.29 -1.07
N VAL A 547 9.07 -0.44 -0.20
CA VAL A 547 8.94 -0.54 1.27
C VAL A 547 7.48 -0.49 1.75
N LEU A 548 6.59 0.05 0.92
CA LEU A 548 5.15 0.12 1.15
C LEU A 548 4.39 -1.16 0.72
N PHE A 549 5.09 -2.18 0.20
CA PHE A 549 4.54 -3.47 -0.20
C PHE A 549 5.38 -4.60 0.43
N LEU A 550 4.98 -5.05 1.62
CA LEU A 550 5.63 -6.15 2.31
C LEU A 550 5.41 -7.47 1.55
N VAL A 551 6.51 -8.15 1.23
CA VAL A 551 6.51 -9.48 0.60
C VAL A 551 7.48 -10.37 1.36
N HIS A 552 7.03 -11.57 1.72
CA HIS A 552 7.81 -12.50 2.52
C HIS A 552 8.57 -13.54 1.69
N TYR A 553 9.85 -13.71 2.03
CA TYR A 553 10.75 -14.67 1.42
C TYR A 553 11.15 -15.79 2.39
N PHE A 554 11.54 -16.94 1.84
CA PHE A 554 11.91 -18.11 2.64
C PHE A 554 13.39 -18.06 3.06
N PRO A 555 13.71 -18.31 4.35
CA PRO A 555 15.08 -18.35 4.87
C PRO A 555 15.74 -19.73 4.72
N ASP A 556 15.01 -20.72 4.20
CA ASP A 556 15.43 -22.10 4.08
C ASP A 556 16.78 -22.28 3.36
N ASP A 557 17.57 -23.23 3.85
CA ASP A 557 18.75 -23.72 3.14
C ASP A 557 18.39 -24.29 1.76
N PHE A 558 19.29 -24.31 0.79
CA PHE A 558 20.73 -24.09 0.83
C PHE A 558 21.12 -22.66 0.35
N ALA A 559 22.42 -22.37 0.26
CA ALA A 559 22.95 -21.02 0.07
C ALA A 559 22.33 -20.20 -1.09
N PRO A 560 22.19 -20.74 -2.33
CA PRO A 560 21.58 -20.02 -3.44
C PRO A 560 20.11 -19.65 -3.19
N ASN A 561 19.34 -20.49 -2.47
CA ASN A 561 17.98 -20.12 -2.08
C ASN A 561 17.98 -18.88 -1.18
N GLN A 562 18.85 -18.87 -0.17
CA GLN A 562 19.01 -17.74 0.73
C GLN A 562 19.53 -16.49 0.02
N ASN A 563 20.50 -16.64 -0.88
CA ASN A 563 21.02 -15.54 -1.68
C ASN A 563 19.91 -14.91 -2.52
N ILE A 564 19.10 -15.71 -3.23
CA ILE A 564 17.97 -15.21 -4.03
C ILE A 564 16.91 -14.54 -3.15
N SER A 565 16.56 -15.14 -2.01
CA SER A 565 15.60 -14.59 -1.06
C SER A 565 16.07 -13.25 -0.48
N VAL A 566 17.29 -13.18 0.05
CA VAL A 566 17.85 -11.96 0.63
C VAL A 566 18.05 -10.89 -0.45
N ALA A 567 18.60 -11.25 -1.61
CA ALA A 567 18.78 -10.35 -2.75
C ALA A 567 17.45 -9.73 -3.22
N SER A 568 16.36 -10.48 -3.15
CA SER A 568 15.02 -9.94 -3.40
C SER A 568 14.62 -9.04 -2.23
N LEU A 569 14.53 -9.56 -1.01
CA LEU A 569 14.10 -8.85 0.20
C LEU A 569 14.67 -7.44 0.34
N ILE A 570 15.99 -7.27 0.17
CA ILE A 570 16.71 -6.00 0.42
C ILE A 570 16.36 -4.88 -0.58
N LEU A 571 15.71 -5.19 -1.70
CA LEU A 571 15.28 -4.19 -2.68
C LEU A 571 14.04 -3.40 -2.21
N GLY A 572 13.50 -3.73 -1.03
CA GLY A 572 12.45 -2.96 -0.35
C GLY A 572 11.23 -3.78 0.07
N HIS A 573 11.22 -5.09 -0.15
CA HIS A 573 10.08 -5.91 0.29
C HIS A 573 10.18 -6.34 1.75
N ASN A 574 11.39 -6.50 2.28
CA ASN A 574 11.67 -6.54 3.71
C ASN A 574 11.06 -7.68 4.57
N GLY A 575 10.40 -8.69 4.00
CA GLY A 575 9.77 -9.78 4.78
C GLY A 575 10.51 -11.12 4.73
N ILE A 576 10.60 -11.80 5.87
CA ILE A 576 11.02 -13.21 6.03
C ILE A 576 9.91 -14.02 6.69
N TRP A 577 9.66 -15.22 6.24
CA TRP A 577 8.75 -16.13 6.95
C TRP A 577 9.12 -17.59 6.66
N GLY A 578 8.77 -18.50 7.56
CA GLY A 578 9.12 -19.92 7.44
C GLY A 578 9.75 -20.47 8.71
N ASP A 579 10.35 -21.65 8.60
CA ASP A 579 10.94 -22.36 9.74
C ASP A 579 12.33 -21.82 10.08
N LEU A 580 12.42 -20.88 11.03
CA LEU A 580 13.73 -20.33 11.42
C LEU A 580 14.59 -21.36 12.15
N LEU A 581 13.98 -22.20 12.99
CA LEU A 581 14.71 -23.20 13.78
C LEU A 581 15.27 -24.33 12.90
N GLY A 582 14.68 -24.55 11.73
CA GLY A 582 15.15 -25.48 10.71
C GLY A 582 16.34 -24.95 9.88
N VAL A 583 16.68 -23.66 9.96
CA VAL A 583 17.82 -23.09 9.20
C VAL A 583 19.14 -23.47 9.88
N SER A 584 20.11 -23.94 9.10
CA SER A 584 21.43 -24.28 9.63
C SER A 584 22.16 -23.06 10.20
N GLU A 585 23.06 -23.28 11.15
CA GLU A 585 23.92 -22.22 11.73
C GLU A 585 24.64 -21.38 10.67
N LYS A 586 25.15 -22.02 9.61
CA LYS A 586 25.77 -21.32 8.47
C LYS A 586 24.76 -20.48 7.67
N GLY A 587 23.52 -20.94 7.58
CA GLY A 587 22.44 -20.18 6.95
C GLY A 587 22.05 -18.94 7.76
N VAL A 588 21.92 -19.10 9.08
CA VAL A 588 21.68 -17.99 10.03
C VAL A 588 22.79 -16.94 9.91
N GLU A 589 24.06 -17.36 9.96
CA GLU A 589 25.22 -16.46 9.81
C GLU A 589 25.24 -15.75 8.45
N ARG A 590 24.91 -16.47 7.36
CA ARG A 590 24.85 -15.89 6.01
C ARG A 590 23.80 -14.79 5.92
N ILE A 591 22.57 -15.07 6.36
CA ILE A 591 21.46 -14.11 6.35
C ILE A 591 21.81 -12.92 7.25
N GLY A 592 22.28 -13.18 8.47
CA GLY A 592 22.69 -12.15 9.43
C GLY A 592 23.76 -11.21 8.87
N ARG A 593 24.78 -11.73 8.20
CA ARG A 593 25.82 -10.92 7.56
C ARG A 593 25.26 -10.05 6.44
N LEU A 594 24.49 -10.62 5.52
CA LEU A 594 23.92 -9.88 4.39
C LEU A 594 22.96 -8.77 4.85
N LEU A 595 22.11 -9.05 5.83
CA LEU A 595 21.19 -8.07 6.40
C LEU A 595 21.92 -7.02 7.25
N GLY A 596 23.03 -7.38 7.90
CA GLY A 596 23.93 -6.43 8.56
C GLY A 596 24.53 -5.41 7.58
N LEU A 597 24.98 -5.85 6.40
CA LEU A 597 25.45 -4.96 5.33
C LEU A 597 24.32 -4.08 4.78
N TYR A 598 23.14 -4.68 4.52
CA TYR A 598 21.96 -3.93 4.08
C TYR A 598 21.60 -2.80 5.04
N LYS A 599 21.60 -3.04 6.36
CA LYS A 599 21.25 -2.03 7.36
C LYS A 599 22.15 -0.79 7.32
N GLN A 600 23.39 -0.90 6.86
CA GLN A 600 24.29 0.27 6.73
C GLN A 600 23.85 1.23 5.60
N VAL A 601 23.09 0.75 4.61
CA VAL A 601 22.72 1.49 3.39
C VAL A 601 21.23 1.43 3.05
N ARG A 602 20.39 0.88 3.94
CA ARG A 602 18.95 0.67 3.68
C ARG A 602 18.18 1.94 3.39
N GLU A 603 18.56 3.06 4.02
CA GLU A 603 17.92 4.36 3.78
C GLU A 603 18.26 4.88 2.38
N ASP A 604 19.53 4.72 1.95
CA ASP A 604 19.97 5.04 0.60
C ASP A 604 19.24 4.17 -0.43
N ILE A 605 19.15 2.85 -0.20
CA ILE A 605 18.41 1.93 -1.06
C ILE A 605 16.94 2.35 -1.15
N THR A 606 16.28 2.59 -0.02
CA THR A 606 14.85 2.93 0.03
C THR A 606 14.55 4.23 -0.71
N ALA A 607 15.41 5.24 -0.53
CA ALA A 607 15.28 6.54 -1.18
C ALA A 607 15.59 6.51 -2.68
N SER A 608 16.48 5.63 -3.14
CA SER A 608 16.94 5.57 -4.53
C SER A 608 15.83 5.20 -5.51
N TYR A 609 15.73 5.95 -6.61
CA TYR A 609 14.90 5.56 -7.73
C TYR A 609 15.46 4.28 -8.40
N PRO A 610 14.62 3.27 -8.68
CA PRO A 610 15.12 1.97 -9.14
C PRO A 610 15.55 2.02 -10.62
N VAL A 611 16.69 1.40 -10.91
CA VAL A 611 17.10 1.05 -12.28
C VAL A 611 17.00 -0.45 -12.43
N THR A 612 16.14 -0.92 -13.33
CA THR A 612 15.89 -2.35 -13.55
C THR A 612 16.27 -2.76 -14.97
N GLY A 613 16.69 -4.01 -15.13
CA GLY A 613 17.09 -4.59 -16.41
C GLY A 613 16.70 -6.06 -16.50
N GLY A 614 16.30 -6.50 -17.68
CA GLY A 614 15.68 -7.82 -17.85
C GLY A 614 14.25 -7.86 -17.28
N GLY A 615 13.75 -9.06 -17.00
CA GLY A 615 12.44 -9.25 -16.36
C GLY A 615 12.52 -10.39 -15.37
N ALA A 616 11.58 -10.44 -14.42
CA ALA A 616 11.58 -11.46 -13.37
C ALA A 616 11.74 -12.88 -13.94
N GLY A 617 12.75 -13.61 -13.43
CA GLY A 617 13.08 -14.97 -13.86
C GLY A 617 13.94 -15.07 -15.14
N ARG A 618 14.27 -13.96 -15.80
CA ARG A 618 15.17 -13.93 -16.98
C ARG A 618 16.64 -13.88 -16.55
N THR A 619 17.53 -14.21 -17.50
CA THR A 619 18.98 -14.12 -17.31
C THR A 619 19.60 -13.22 -18.39
N PRO A 620 20.21 -12.08 -18.05
CA PRO A 620 20.27 -11.49 -16.72
C PRO A 620 18.94 -10.82 -16.30
N GLU A 621 18.69 -10.80 -15.01
CA GLU A 621 17.72 -9.92 -14.33
C GLU A 621 18.52 -9.07 -13.34
N THR A 622 18.38 -7.75 -13.39
CA THR A 622 19.23 -6.81 -12.64
C THR A 622 18.43 -5.69 -11.98
N TYR A 623 18.83 -5.32 -10.76
CA TYR A 623 18.26 -4.22 -10.00
C TYR A 623 19.38 -3.36 -9.42
N GLU A 624 19.32 -2.05 -9.61
CA GLU A 624 20.20 -1.05 -9.00
C GLU A 624 19.35 -0.06 -8.20
N LYS A 625 19.70 0.10 -6.92
CA LYS A 625 19.15 1.10 -6.00
C LYS A 625 20.31 1.78 -5.30
N ILE A 626 20.91 2.73 -6.00
CA ILE A 626 22.11 3.47 -5.58
C ILE A 626 21.77 4.96 -5.54
N ASN A 627 22.04 5.58 -4.41
CA ASN A 627 21.76 6.98 -4.19
C ASN A 627 22.73 7.82 -5.05
N ALA A 628 22.18 8.59 -5.97
CA ALA A 628 22.95 9.35 -6.96
C ALA A 628 23.83 10.44 -6.33
N GLU A 629 23.52 10.91 -5.12
CA GLU A 629 24.26 11.98 -4.44
C GLU A 629 25.53 11.46 -3.74
N ASN A 630 25.46 10.28 -3.14
CA ASN A 630 26.53 9.76 -2.29
C ASN A 630 27.12 8.42 -2.77
N GLY A 631 26.54 7.80 -3.80
CA GLY A 631 26.99 6.53 -4.38
C GLY A 631 26.77 5.30 -3.49
N ARG A 632 26.05 5.41 -2.37
CA ARG A 632 25.74 4.31 -1.45
C ARG A 632 24.50 3.56 -1.91
N GLY A 633 24.45 2.25 -1.69
CA GLY A 633 23.28 1.44 -2.02
C GLY A 633 23.65 0.02 -2.46
N VAL A 634 22.87 -0.54 -3.39
CA VAL A 634 23.03 -1.92 -3.85
C VAL A 634 22.82 -2.09 -5.35
N ALA A 635 23.58 -3.00 -5.95
CA ALA A 635 23.27 -3.62 -7.23
C ALA A 635 23.11 -5.14 -7.06
N VAL A 636 22.06 -5.70 -7.66
CA VAL A 636 21.71 -7.12 -7.58
C VAL A 636 21.58 -7.70 -8.98
N LEU A 637 22.23 -8.85 -9.21
CA LEU A 637 22.19 -9.57 -10.47
C LEU A 637 21.68 -10.99 -10.20
N PHE A 638 20.59 -11.38 -10.85
CA PHE A 638 20.02 -12.72 -10.79
C PHE A 638 20.36 -13.50 -12.06
N ALA A 639 20.59 -14.80 -11.87
CA ALA A 639 20.69 -15.76 -12.96
C ALA A 639 19.76 -16.94 -12.72
N SER A 640 18.90 -17.22 -13.69
CA SER A 640 18.25 -18.52 -13.86
C SER A 640 19.15 -19.38 -14.75
N SER A 641 19.80 -20.41 -14.19
CA SER A 641 20.71 -21.27 -14.94
C SER A 641 20.15 -22.69 -15.07
N PHE A 642 19.44 -22.94 -16.17
CA PHE A 642 19.08 -24.28 -16.61
C PHE A 642 19.73 -24.56 -17.97
N GLY A 643 20.47 -25.66 -18.07
CA GLY A 643 21.12 -26.10 -19.31
C GLY A 643 20.29 -27.11 -20.10
N GLN A 644 20.89 -27.66 -21.15
CA GLN A 644 20.39 -28.83 -21.85
C GLN A 644 21.40 -29.96 -21.70
N PRO A 645 21.00 -31.13 -21.17
CA PRO A 645 19.67 -31.47 -20.63
C PRO A 645 19.29 -30.63 -19.39
N PHE A 646 17.98 -30.48 -19.13
CA PHE A 646 17.39 -29.59 -18.09
C PHE A 646 17.84 -29.89 -16.65
N ASP A 647 18.52 -31.00 -16.41
CA ASP A 647 19.10 -31.44 -15.14
C ASP A 647 20.54 -30.96 -14.93
N ARG A 648 21.13 -30.21 -15.87
CA ARG A 648 22.50 -29.69 -15.77
C ARG A 648 22.50 -28.17 -15.83
N PRO A 649 23.04 -27.46 -14.83
CA PRO A 649 23.15 -26.01 -14.92
C PRO A 649 24.20 -25.61 -15.97
N ARG A 650 23.98 -24.47 -16.62
CA ARG A 650 24.87 -23.92 -17.64
C ARG A 650 25.60 -22.73 -17.05
N PRO A 651 26.95 -22.72 -17.00
CA PRO A 651 27.68 -21.56 -16.52
C PRO A 651 27.29 -20.29 -17.29
N VAL A 652 26.95 -19.24 -16.55
CA VAL A 652 26.61 -17.92 -17.10
C VAL A 652 27.54 -16.88 -16.50
N LYS A 653 28.04 -15.98 -17.35
CA LYS A 653 28.73 -14.77 -16.93
C LYS A 653 27.86 -13.56 -17.29
N ILE A 654 27.56 -12.73 -16.31
CA ILE A 654 26.80 -11.50 -16.48
C ILE A 654 27.73 -10.32 -16.27
N THR A 655 27.64 -9.32 -17.15
CA THR A 655 28.31 -8.03 -16.97
C THR A 655 27.26 -6.93 -16.86
N TYR A 656 27.37 -6.11 -15.82
CA TYR A 656 26.51 -4.96 -15.58
C TYR A 656 27.36 -3.72 -15.30
N VAL A 657 26.90 -2.56 -15.74
CA VAL A 657 27.54 -1.27 -15.44
C VAL A 657 26.50 -0.41 -14.72
N THR A 658 26.83 0.07 -13.53
CA THR A 658 25.90 0.91 -12.76
C THR A 658 25.57 2.20 -13.51
N SER A 659 24.36 2.69 -13.31
CA SER A 659 23.89 3.96 -13.89
C SER A 659 24.50 5.14 -13.15
N ASN A 660 24.55 5.04 -11.82
CA ASN A 660 25.14 6.07 -10.96
C ASN A 660 26.63 5.76 -10.63
N PRO A 661 27.45 6.81 -10.40
CA PRO A 661 28.72 6.64 -9.70
C PRO A 661 28.49 6.04 -8.32
N VAL A 662 29.46 5.29 -7.82
CA VAL A 662 29.31 4.53 -6.58
C VAL A 662 30.40 4.85 -5.56
N ASP A 663 30.09 4.62 -4.29
CA ASP A 663 31.09 4.63 -3.22
C ASP A 663 32.08 3.48 -3.44
N LYS A 664 33.36 3.74 -3.14
CA LYS A 664 34.46 2.78 -3.35
C LYS A 664 34.61 1.79 -2.19
N LYS A 665 33.95 2.02 -1.05
CA LYS A 665 33.79 1.03 0.01
C LYS A 665 32.76 0.00 -0.45
N ILE A 666 33.23 -1.17 -0.87
CA ILE A 666 32.36 -2.18 -1.48
C ILE A 666 32.43 -3.51 -0.74
N TRP A 667 31.31 -4.22 -0.78
CA TRP A 667 31.25 -5.63 -0.47
C TRP A 667 30.61 -6.38 -1.64
N HIS A 668 31.16 -7.53 -1.99
CA HIS A 668 30.61 -8.44 -3.00
C HIS A 668 31.03 -9.88 -2.68
N PRO A 669 30.27 -10.90 -3.15
CA PRO A 669 30.66 -12.29 -2.98
C PRO A 669 31.86 -12.66 -3.87
N SER A 670 32.49 -13.80 -3.59
CA SER A 670 33.72 -14.25 -4.25
C SER A 670 33.56 -14.58 -5.75
N ASN A 671 32.35 -14.79 -6.23
CA ASN A 671 32.04 -15.03 -7.65
C ASN A 671 31.82 -13.75 -8.45
N VAL A 672 32.09 -12.58 -7.86
CA VAL A 672 31.93 -11.27 -8.47
C VAL A 672 33.29 -10.55 -8.53
N GLU A 673 33.57 -9.90 -9.65
CA GLU A 673 34.62 -8.90 -9.78
C GLU A 673 34.00 -7.52 -10.01
N VAL A 674 34.53 -6.50 -9.33
CA VAL A 674 34.10 -5.11 -9.52
C VAL A 674 35.30 -4.26 -9.97
N ARG A 675 35.11 -3.51 -11.05
CA ARG A 675 36.06 -2.51 -11.57
C ARG A 675 35.34 -1.17 -11.67
N PHE A 676 36.07 -0.07 -11.80
CA PHE A 676 35.47 1.26 -11.95
C PHE A 676 35.84 1.87 -13.29
N ASP A 677 34.86 2.44 -13.98
CA ASP A 677 35.11 3.18 -15.21
C ASP A 677 35.59 4.62 -14.94
N SER A 678 35.91 5.36 -16.00
CA SER A 678 36.39 6.75 -15.88
C SER A 678 35.36 7.73 -15.31
N LYS A 679 34.09 7.34 -15.20
CA LYS A 679 32.99 8.13 -14.63
C LYS A 679 32.70 7.73 -13.18
N GLY A 680 33.46 6.79 -12.60
CA GLY A 680 33.25 6.29 -11.24
C GLY A 680 32.10 5.29 -11.11
N ARG A 681 31.58 4.78 -12.23
CA ARG A 681 30.54 3.73 -12.23
C ARG A 681 31.19 2.36 -12.03
N ALA A 682 30.50 1.46 -11.34
CA ALA A 682 30.97 0.10 -11.16
C ALA A 682 30.67 -0.75 -12.41
N VAL A 683 31.69 -1.45 -12.90
CA VAL A 683 31.60 -2.53 -13.88
C VAL A 683 31.66 -3.84 -13.10
N ILE A 684 30.53 -4.50 -13.00
CA ILE A 684 30.32 -5.73 -12.22
C ILE A 684 30.34 -6.92 -13.18
N GLU A 685 31.24 -7.87 -12.95
CA GLU A 685 31.27 -9.16 -13.65
C GLU A 685 30.94 -10.28 -12.66
N ALA A 686 29.80 -10.94 -12.82
CA ALA A 686 29.33 -12.00 -11.94
C ALA A 686 29.28 -13.35 -12.68
N SER A 687 29.80 -14.40 -12.06
CA SER A 687 29.81 -15.76 -12.61
C SER A 687 28.89 -16.68 -11.82
N PHE A 688 28.04 -17.42 -12.54
CA PHE A 688 27.04 -18.32 -11.98
C PHE A 688 27.21 -19.71 -12.56
N THR A 689 27.10 -20.72 -11.70
CA THR A 689 27.09 -22.14 -12.10
C THR A 689 25.78 -22.83 -11.78
N ASP A 690 24.81 -22.11 -11.21
CA ASP A 690 23.46 -22.56 -10.88
C ASP A 690 22.53 -21.33 -10.76
N ALA A 691 21.24 -21.54 -10.50
CA ALA A 691 20.32 -20.47 -10.15
C ALA A 691 20.72 -19.82 -8.81
N ASP A 692 21.11 -18.54 -8.85
CA ASP A 692 21.63 -17.81 -7.70
C ASP A 692 21.49 -16.29 -7.92
N ALA A 693 21.88 -15.49 -6.91
CA ALA A 693 21.94 -14.04 -6.98
C ALA A 693 23.32 -13.52 -6.51
N ALA A 694 23.83 -12.50 -7.20
CA ALA A 694 24.98 -11.73 -6.78
C ALA A 694 24.54 -10.39 -6.21
N ILE A 695 24.93 -10.10 -4.96
CA ILE A 695 24.62 -8.85 -4.26
C ILE A 695 25.91 -8.05 -4.15
N VAL A 696 25.91 -6.80 -4.61
CA VAL A 696 27.03 -5.87 -4.48
C VAL A 696 26.57 -4.64 -3.70
N PHE A 697 27.09 -4.46 -2.50
CA PHE A 697 26.82 -3.30 -1.66
C PHE A 697 27.89 -2.22 -1.84
N PHE A 698 27.47 -0.96 -1.87
CA PHE A 698 28.33 0.22 -1.97
C PHE A 698 28.11 1.12 -0.75
N GLY A 699 29.19 1.59 -0.14
CA GLY A 699 29.15 2.42 1.06
C GLY A 699 29.13 1.65 2.39
N VAL A 700 29.54 0.38 2.37
CA VAL A 700 29.51 -0.52 3.54
C VAL A 700 30.91 -0.88 4.02
N ASP A 701 31.05 -1.11 5.32
CA ASP A 701 32.26 -1.65 5.93
C ASP A 701 32.03 -3.13 6.29
N ASP A 702 32.89 -4.02 5.77
CA ASP A 702 32.87 -5.46 6.06
C ASP A 702 33.61 -5.71 7.38
N ALA A 703 32.98 -5.31 8.48
CA ALA A 703 33.51 -5.47 9.84
C ALA A 703 32.94 -6.69 10.60
N LEU A 704 32.17 -7.55 9.91
CA LEU A 704 31.42 -8.68 10.48
C LEU A 704 32.01 -10.04 10.09
#